data_AF-A0A972P451-F1
#
_entry.id   AF-A0A972P451-F1
#
_cell.length_a   1.000
_cell.length_b   1.000
_cell.length_c   1.000
_cell.angle_alpha   90.00
_cell.angle_beta   90.00
_cell.angle_gamma   90.00
#
_symmetry.space_group_name_H-M   'P 1'
#
loop_
_entity.id
_entity.type
_entity.pdbx_description
1 polymer ?
#
loop_
_entity_poly.entity_id
_entity_poly.type
_entity_poly.pdbx_seq_one_letter_code
_entity_poly.pdbx_strand_id
1 'polypeptide(L)'
;MQRTEGAGRSAGMNPLRLLSLLLMAVAVLNGCALFTLRKDNTFSQDSCLITGEVYAGEAVKRPILVVAFEKVDGRVEIAHYAMLHEPGPYELLVRKGRYHVFAFEDADRNRKLDPGELAGIVLGDGPGLSIDAPAGGLVPDMAVVLSRDPEIRRQVPADILARSAAGGFGRHSTQAGAPIDLNDPAFSAEEGVRGFWSPLEFFREHGANIYFLEPYDPRKIPILLVHGAAGSPQDWRYFIDHLDRSRYQPWIYSYPSGARLKGMSELMAVKIHHLHRKYGFERLYITAHSMGGHVARFALAHGEIGKPDMKLLFVSISTPFGGEELAETGVSQSPAVIPSWKDMVPNSEFIRLSFSRKMPPTIPDYLFFGHRGSRNPLRPNNDNTVTLESMLDPRAQSEAIKVFGFNEDHVGILNSAAVMAQYKAILEGVEKRDADPGRANRKGKVRFRYAVGEASDAPPLWMWLMFIPADTSRAEFTLSPDPLKADQEMGPIRAGAYDVGLLAWGYRVSPAGVKADVAPGGTAQVSLSLEPQGMVGGRITTGLKKDDRYWGFMPYVANSRITSISLTGGGAQRKIVPRPATRGEAIRSVMDNRDFFWKDFFIFFDLPKGRYELRIEAQGFRPFVQAVTVDPKIIHAPLKIALSPLD
;
A
#
# COMPACT_ATOMS: atom_id res chain seq x y z
N MET A 1 36.07 72.38 3.67
CA MET A 1 34.71 71.80 3.55
C MET A 1 34.44 71.51 2.08
N GLN A 2 34.75 70.31 1.59
CA GLN A 2 34.04 69.59 0.52
C GLN A 2 34.65 68.19 0.35
N ARG A 3 33.76 67.23 0.09
CA ARG A 3 33.91 65.78 0.26
C ARG A 3 34.57 65.08 -0.93
N THR A 4 35.12 63.92 -0.59
CA THR A 4 35.51 62.72 -1.36
C THR A 4 34.67 62.36 -2.58
N GLU A 5 35.30 61.76 -3.61
CA GLU A 5 34.86 60.50 -4.22
C GLU A 5 35.97 59.89 -5.11
N GLY A 6 36.45 58.71 -4.71
CA GLY A 6 37.33 57.84 -5.51
C GLY A 6 36.50 56.69 -6.08
N ALA A 7 36.44 56.59 -7.40
CA ALA A 7 35.79 55.47 -8.09
C ALA A 7 36.84 54.40 -8.45
N GLY A 8 36.87 53.32 -7.67
CA GLY A 8 37.52 52.07 -8.07
C GLY A 8 36.67 51.34 -9.12
N ARG A 9 37.25 51.08 -10.29
CA ARG A 9 36.65 50.25 -11.34
C ARG A 9 36.56 48.80 -10.87
N SER A 10 35.38 48.34 -10.48
CA SER A 10 35.08 46.90 -10.43
C SER A 10 34.85 46.39 -11.86
N ALA A 11 35.55 45.34 -12.25
CA ALA A 11 35.33 44.64 -13.51
C ALA A 11 33.99 43.88 -13.42
N GLY A 12 32.89 44.58 -13.71
CA GLY A 12 31.56 43.99 -13.79
C GLY A 12 31.49 42.97 -14.93
N MET A 13 31.20 41.73 -14.56
CA MET A 13 30.98 40.64 -15.52
C MET A 13 29.78 40.99 -16.40
N ASN A 14 29.96 40.95 -17.73
CA ASN A 14 28.97 41.40 -18.71
C ASN A 14 27.62 40.66 -18.50
N PRO A 15 26.48 41.37 -18.36
CA PRO A 15 25.16 40.76 -18.09
C PRO A 15 24.73 39.71 -19.13
N LEU A 16 25.21 39.82 -20.37
CA LEU A 16 25.00 38.79 -21.41
C LEU A 16 25.76 37.49 -21.12
N ARG A 17 26.96 37.54 -20.53
CA ARG A 17 27.70 36.34 -20.09
C ARG A 17 27.07 35.72 -18.84
N LEU A 18 26.53 36.53 -17.92
CA LEU A 18 25.81 36.05 -16.74
C LEU A 18 24.50 35.34 -17.13
N LEU A 19 23.75 35.90 -18.09
CA LEU A 19 22.53 35.29 -18.64
C LEU A 19 22.83 34.00 -19.42
N SER A 20 23.94 33.97 -20.17
CA SER A 20 24.41 32.77 -20.89
C SER A 20 24.84 31.66 -19.93
N LEU A 21 25.53 32.01 -18.85
CA LEU A 21 25.93 31.07 -17.80
C LEU A 21 24.73 30.60 -16.97
N LEU A 22 23.73 31.44 -16.72
CA LEU A 22 22.47 31.03 -16.09
C LEU A 22 21.64 30.11 -17.01
N LEU A 23 21.54 30.42 -18.31
CA LEU A 23 20.85 29.57 -19.29
C LEU A 23 21.57 28.24 -19.49
N MET A 24 22.91 28.23 -19.51
CA MET A 24 23.68 26.97 -19.49
C MET A 24 23.52 26.23 -18.16
N ALA A 25 23.50 26.91 -17.01
CA ALA A 25 23.27 26.25 -15.71
C ALA A 25 21.85 25.66 -15.62
N VAL A 26 20.82 26.34 -16.13
CA VAL A 26 19.45 25.84 -16.22
C VAL A 26 19.35 24.69 -17.23
N ALA A 27 20.04 24.75 -18.36
CA ALA A 27 20.09 23.64 -19.33
C ALA A 27 20.86 22.42 -18.80
N VAL A 28 21.93 22.63 -18.02
CA VAL A 28 22.72 21.57 -17.37
C VAL A 28 21.93 20.94 -16.22
N LEU A 29 21.20 21.73 -15.41
CA LEU A 29 20.33 21.24 -14.34
C LEU A 29 19.15 20.42 -14.89
N ASN A 30 18.52 20.87 -15.99
CA ASN A 30 17.47 20.10 -16.68
C ASN A 30 18.04 18.85 -17.38
N GLY A 31 19.28 18.92 -17.92
CA GLY A 31 19.95 17.77 -18.53
C GLY A 31 20.29 16.66 -17.52
N CYS A 32 20.76 17.02 -16.33
CA CYS A 32 21.00 16.07 -15.24
C CYS A 32 19.70 15.43 -14.75
N ALA A 33 18.65 16.22 -14.53
CA ALA A 33 17.34 15.70 -14.12
C ALA A 33 16.75 14.72 -15.15
N LEU A 34 16.81 15.06 -16.45
CA LEU A 34 16.33 14.19 -17.53
C LEU A 34 17.17 12.91 -17.67
N PHE A 35 18.49 12.98 -17.45
CA PHE A 35 19.36 11.80 -17.47
C PHE A 35 19.08 10.86 -16.28
N THR A 36 18.92 11.41 -15.07
CA THR A 36 18.49 10.67 -13.89
C THR A 36 17.11 10.04 -14.12
N LEU A 37 16.14 10.81 -14.63
CA LEU A 37 14.80 10.32 -14.96
C LEU A 37 14.83 9.17 -15.97
N ARG A 38 15.71 9.22 -16.98
CA ARG A 38 15.87 8.13 -17.96
C ARG A 38 16.43 6.85 -17.31
N LYS A 39 17.40 6.99 -16.40
CA LYS A 39 17.92 5.87 -15.61
C LYS A 39 16.83 5.31 -14.70
N ASP A 40 16.12 6.16 -13.98
CA ASP A 40 15.02 5.81 -13.09
C ASP A 40 13.90 5.09 -13.83
N ASN A 41 13.52 5.54 -15.02
CA ASN A 41 12.46 4.88 -15.79
C ASN A 41 12.90 3.48 -16.25
N THR A 42 14.16 3.31 -16.67
CA THR A 42 14.71 2.00 -17.02
C THR A 42 14.75 1.07 -15.80
N PHE A 43 15.28 1.56 -14.68
CA PHE A 43 15.36 0.81 -13.44
C PHE A 43 13.96 0.48 -12.91
N SER A 44 13.03 1.42 -12.96
CA SER A 44 11.64 1.25 -12.52
C SER A 44 10.92 0.17 -13.34
N GLN A 45 11.25 0.01 -14.62
CA GLN A 45 10.72 -1.08 -15.44
C GLN A 45 11.30 -2.44 -15.10
N ASP A 46 12.52 -2.46 -14.59
CA ASP A 46 13.16 -3.66 -14.08
C ASP A 46 12.84 -3.92 -12.60
N SER A 47 12.08 -3.06 -11.92
CA SER A 47 11.90 -3.13 -10.47
C SER A 47 10.62 -3.84 -10.03
N CYS A 48 10.68 -4.44 -8.86
CA CYS A 48 9.58 -5.14 -8.19
C CYS A 48 9.57 -4.77 -6.70
N LEU A 49 8.38 -4.74 -6.09
CA LEU A 49 8.28 -4.66 -4.63
C LEU A 49 8.22 -6.06 -4.02
N ILE A 50 9.15 -6.38 -3.12
CA ILE A 50 8.99 -7.48 -2.18
C ILE A 50 8.24 -6.93 -0.96
N THR A 51 7.11 -7.54 -0.61
CA THR A 51 6.31 -7.12 0.55
C THR A 51 6.08 -8.27 1.51
N GLY A 52 5.97 -7.95 2.79
CA GLY A 52 5.97 -8.95 3.84
C GLY A 52 5.56 -8.39 5.18
N GLU A 53 5.62 -9.24 6.21
CA GLU A 53 5.29 -8.87 7.58
C GLU A 53 6.32 -9.45 8.54
N VAL A 54 6.81 -8.61 9.45
CA VAL A 54 7.68 -9.02 10.55
C VAL A 54 6.84 -9.32 11.78
N TYR A 55 7.03 -10.50 12.36
CA TYR A 55 6.38 -10.94 13.58
C TYR A 55 7.42 -11.08 14.70
N ALA A 56 7.01 -10.84 15.94
CA ALA A 56 7.84 -11.08 17.13
C ALA A 56 6.98 -11.63 18.27
N GLY A 57 7.44 -12.71 18.90
CA GLY A 57 6.76 -13.32 20.05
C GLY A 57 6.94 -12.55 21.36
N GLU A 58 7.93 -11.66 21.40
CA GLU A 58 8.17 -10.73 22.51
C GLU A 58 7.98 -9.28 22.05
N ALA A 59 7.70 -8.38 22.99
CA ALA A 59 7.47 -6.97 22.69
C ALA A 59 8.77 -6.30 22.20
N VAL A 60 8.80 -5.94 20.93
CA VAL A 60 9.90 -5.18 20.32
C VAL A 60 9.55 -3.70 20.34
N LYS A 61 10.30 -2.92 21.11
CA LYS A 61 10.13 -1.45 21.24
C LYS A 61 11.20 -0.65 20.48
N ARG A 62 12.07 -1.35 19.76
CA ARG A 62 13.23 -0.77 19.10
C ARG A 62 13.08 -0.89 17.58
N PRO A 63 13.79 -0.07 16.79
CA PRO A 63 13.73 -0.15 15.34
C PRO A 63 14.08 -1.55 14.84
N ILE A 64 13.40 -1.98 13.79
CA ILE A 64 13.68 -3.24 13.10
C ILE A 64 14.15 -2.89 11.70
N LEU A 65 15.30 -3.41 11.31
CA LEU A 65 15.79 -3.32 9.94
C LEU A 65 15.39 -4.57 9.18
N VAL A 66 14.76 -4.40 8.03
CA VAL A 66 14.48 -5.48 7.07
C VAL A 66 15.34 -5.25 5.84
N VAL A 67 16.07 -6.26 5.39
CA VAL A 67 17.11 -6.10 4.36
C VAL A 67 16.93 -7.14 3.27
N ALA A 68 16.85 -6.68 2.02
CA ALA A 68 16.98 -7.51 0.83
C ALA A 68 18.42 -7.46 0.32
N PHE A 69 18.99 -8.62 0.04
CA PHE A 69 20.36 -8.72 -0.46
C PHE A 69 20.52 -9.82 -1.53
N GLU A 70 21.51 -9.66 -2.38
CA GLU A 70 21.95 -10.65 -3.37
C GLU A 70 23.26 -11.30 -2.94
N LYS A 71 23.51 -12.53 -3.41
CA LYS A 71 24.81 -13.19 -3.30
C LYS A 71 25.49 -13.18 -4.68
N VAL A 72 26.48 -12.32 -4.86
CA VAL A 72 27.22 -12.16 -6.12
C VAL A 72 28.67 -12.57 -5.87
N ASP A 73 29.15 -13.61 -6.58
CA ASP A 73 30.53 -14.14 -6.45
C ASP A 73 30.97 -14.41 -5.00
N GLY A 74 30.05 -14.91 -4.17
CA GLY A 74 30.29 -15.19 -2.75
C GLY A 74 30.29 -13.94 -1.84
N ARG A 75 30.10 -12.75 -2.40
CA ARG A 75 29.91 -11.49 -1.67
C ARG A 75 28.42 -11.19 -1.52
N VAL A 76 28.09 -10.43 -0.48
CA VAL A 76 26.73 -10.04 -0.19
C VAL A 76 26.55 -8.57 -0.55
N GLU A 77 25.59 -8.28 -1.43
CA GLU A 77 25.28 -6.92 -1.89
C GLU A 77 23.87 -6.52 -1.46
N ILE A 78 23.73 -5.37 -0.79
CA ILE A 78 22.42 -4.88 -0.35
C ILE A 78 21.67 -4.30 -1.53
N ALA A 79 20.49 -4.84 -1.78
CA ALA A 79 19.58 -4.34 -2.80
C ALA A 79 18.73 -3.19 -2.26
N HIS A 80 18.16 -3.37 -1.07
CA HIS A 80 17.31 -2.39 -0.40
C HIS A 80 17.14 -2.74 1.08
N TYR A 81 16.70 -1.79 1.91
CA TYR A 81 16.30 -2.04 3.28
C TYR A 81 15.09 -1.18 3.66
N ALA A 82 14.39 -1.57 4.71
CA ALA A 82 13.29 -0.81 5.32
C ALA A 82 13.51 -0.73 6.84
N MET A 83 13.07 0.37 7.45
CA MET A 83 13.11 0.54 8.90
C MET A 83 11.69 0.55 9.46
N LEU A 84 11.40 -0.38 10.37
CA LEU A 84 10.11 -0.47 11.04
C LEU A 84 10.26 0.05 12.48
N HIS A 85 9.24 0.75 12.99
CA HIS A 85 9.23 1.20 14.38
C HIS A 85 8.67 0.13 15.33
N GLU A 86 8.03 -0.89 14.78
CA GLU A 86 7.46 -2.04 15.46
C GLU A 86 7.28 -3.23 14.49
N PRO A 87 7.06 -4.46 14.98
CA PRO A 87 6.70 -5.59 14.12
C PRO A 87 5.45 -5.28 13.29
N GLY A 88 5.47 -5.64 12.01
CA GLY A 88 4.40 -5.34 11.07
C GLY A 88 4.89 -5.34 9.62
N PRO A 89 4.13 -4.73 8.70
CA PRO A 89 4.39 -4.84 7.27
C PRO A 89 5.63 -4.07 6.84
N TYR A 90 6.28 -4.56 5.80
CA TYR A 90 7.42 -3.92 5.14
C TYR A 90 7.31 -3.99 3.62
N GLU A 91 7.99 -3.07 2.94
CA GLU A 91 8.18 -3.09 1.48
C GLU A 91 9.64 -2.88 1.13
N LEU A 92 10.14 -3.64 0.14
CA LEU A 92 11.50 -3.55 -0.37
C LEU A 92 11.49 -3.42 -1.88
N LEU A 93 12.10 -2.36 -2.43
CA LEU A 93 12.20 -2.14 -3.87
C LEU A 93 13.50 -2.72 -4.41
N VAL A 94 13.37 -3.79 -5.19
CA VAL A 94 14.50 -4.52 -5.78
C VAL A 94 14.36 -4.58 -7.29
N ARG A 95 15.46 -4.84 -8.01
CA ARG A 95 15.39 -5.11 -9.45
C ARG A 95 14.93 -6.56 -9.69
N LYS A 96 14.72 -6.91 -10.95
CA LYS A 96 14.58 -8.31 -11.37
C LYS A 96 15.84 -9.06 -10.97
N GLY A 97 15.70 -10.10 -10.17
CA GLY A 97 16.83 -10.82 -9.61
C GLY A 97 16.40 -11.87 -8.59
N ARG A 98 17.39 -12.43 -7.90
CA ARG A 98 17.17 -13.42 -6.84
C ARG A 98 17.74 -12.89 -5.54
N TYR A 99 16.87 -12.75 -4.54
CA TYR A 99 17.18 -12.08 -3.29
C TYR A 99 17.02 -12.99 -2.09
N HIS A 100 17.72 -12.68 -1.01
CA HIS A 100 17.41 -13.17 0.32
C HIS A 100 16.93 -12.00 1.18
N VAL A 101 16.02 -12.27 2.11
CA VAL A 101 15.51 -11.27 3.03
C VAL A 101 15.70 -11.73 4.47
N PHE A 102 16.18 -10.81 5.30
CA PHE A 102 16.27 -10.99 6.74
C PHE A 102 15.81 -9.73 7.46
N ALA A 103 15.51 -9.86 8.75
CA ALA A 103 15.25 -8.74 9.62
C ALA A 103 15.98 -8.89 10.95
N PHE A 104 16.30 -7.77 11.59
CA PHE A 104 16.81 -7.76 12.95
C PHE A 104 16.41 -6.49 13.71
N GLU A 105 16.33 -6.62 15.03
CA GLU A 105 16.22 -5.48 15.94
C GLU A 105 17.55 -4.71 15.93
N ASP A 106 17.53 -3.40 15.70
CA ASP A 106 18.72 -2.52 15.71
C ASP A 106 18.60 -1.55 16.90
N ALA A 107 18.93 -2.08 18.07
CA ALA A 107 18.59 -1.49 19.36
C ALA A 107 19.31 -0.17 19.63
N ASP A 108 20.58 -0.11 19.27
CA ASP A 108 21.47 1.02 19.46
C ASP A 108 21.62 1.88 18.18
N ARG A 109 20.93 1.49 17.10
CA ARG A 109 20.93 2.14 15.78
C ARG A 109 22.30 2.14 15.10
N ASN A 110 23.15 1.16 15.42
CA ASN A 110 24.45 0.99 14.80
C ASN A 110 24.38 0.22 13.46
N ARG A 111 23.19 -0.30 13.10
CA ARG A 111 22.89 -1.02 11.85
C ARG A 111 23.65 -2.33 11.72
N LYS A 112 23.97 -2.93 12.85
CA LYS A 112 24.66 -4.20 12.98
C LYS A 112 23.85 -5.08 13.92
N LEU A 113 23.78 -6.36 13.60
CA LEU A 113 23.18 -7.35 14.46
C LEU A 113 24.12 -7.65 15.63
N ASP A 114 23.81 -7.10 16.80
CA ASP A 114 24.57 -7.22 18.04
C ASP A 114 24.10 -8.37 18.93
N PRO A 115 24.98 -8.90 19.82
CA PRO A 115 24.63 -10.01 20.69
C PRO A 115 23.37 -9.72 21.51
N GLY A 116 22.40 -10.64 21.46
CA GLY A 116 21.14 -10.50 22.18
C GLY A 116 20.03 -9.76 21.43
N GLU A 117 20.30 -9.21 20.24
CA GLU A 117 19.24 -8.72 19.36
C GLU A 117 18.51 -9.86 18.67
N LEU A 118 17.21 -9.66 18.46
CA LEU A 118 16.38 -10.58 17.70
C LEU A 118 16.72 -10.53 16.21
N ALA A 119 16.66 -11.69 15.57
CA ALA A 119 16.86 -11.80 14.13
C ALA A 119 15.89 -12.81 13.52
N GLY A 120 15.59 -12.64 12.25
CA GLY A 120 14.74 -13.53 11.46
C GLY A 120 15.17 -13.55 10.01
N ILE A 121 14.89 -14.66 9.33
CA ILE A 121 15.01 -14.79 7.88
C ILE A 121 13.61 -15.01 7.31
N VAL A 122 13.43 -14.69 6.03
CA VAL A 122 12.16 -14.94 5.36
C VAL A 122 11.83 -16.43 5.37
N LEU A 123 10.56 -16.75 5.65
CA LEU A 123 10.03 -18.09 5.49
C LEU A 123 9.76 -18.33 4.00
N GLY A 124 10.11 -19.50 3.48
CA GLY A 124 9.90 -19.79 2.07
C GLY A 124 10.33 -21.16 1.63
N ASP A 125 10.14 -21.39 0.33
CA ASP A 125 10.40 -22.67 -0.33
C ASP A 125 11.49 -22.51 -1.39
N GLY A 126 12.39 -23.48 -1.44
CA GLY A 126 13.45 -23.57 -2.44
C GLY A 126 14.86 -23.63 -1.83
N PRO A 127 15.87 -24.04 -2.61
CA PRO A 127 17.25 -24.12 -2.13
C PRO A 127 17.74 -22.77 -1.60
N GLY A 128 17.98 -22.69 -0.29
CA GLY A 128 18.57 -21.51 0.34
C GLY A 128 17.63 -20.33 0.60
N LEU A 129 16.29 -20.52 0.57
CA LEU A 129 15.30 -19.48 0.93
C LEU A 129 15.43 -18.19 0.10
N SER A 130 15.64 -18.32 -1.21
CA SER A 130 15.74 -17.18 -2.12
C SER A 130 14.41 -16.80 -2.76
N ILE A 131 14.16 -15.51 -2.91
CA ILE A 131 12.98 -14.91 -3.54
C ILE A 131 13.33 -14.51 -4.97
N ASP A 132 12.62 -15.07 -5.95
CA ASP A 132 12.72 -14.65 -7.35
C ASP A 132 11.84 -13.42 -7.60
N ALA A 133 12.46 -12.26 -7.80
CA ALA A 133 11.77 -11.00 -8.11
C ALA A 133 11.65 -10.81 -9.65
N PRO A 134 10.44 -10.64 -10.21
CA PRO A 134 10.24 -10.37 -11.62
C PRO A 134 10.60 -8.92 -12.00
N ALA A 135 10.50 -8.59 -13.29
CA ALA A 135 10.51 -7.20 -13.75
C ALA A 135 9.09 -6.62 -13.67
N GLY A 136 8.90 -5.57 -12.87
CA GLY A 136 7.59 -5.02 -12.56
C GLY A 136 6.85 -5.80 -11.46
N GLY A 137 5.75 -5.22 -10.98
CA GLY A 137 4.81 -5.86 -10.08
C GLY A 137 5.24 -5.89 -8.61
N LEU A 138 4.75 -6.88 -7.88
CA LEU A 138 5.12 -7.15 -6.48
C LEU A 138 5.12 -8.65 -6.15
N VAL A 139 5.98 -9.04 -5.21
CA VAL A 139 6.04 -10.37 -4.60
C VAL A 139 5.54 -10.26 -3.15
N PRO A 140 4.32 -10.72 -2.83
CA PRO A 140 3.71 -10.54 -1.52
C PRO A 140 4.03 -11.66 -0.53
N ASP A 141 3.56 -11.48 0.71
CA ASP A 141 3.48 -12.50 1.75
C ASP A 141 4.84 -13.06 2.19
N MET A 142 5.88 -12.24 2.19
CA MET A 142 7.20 -12.62 2.70
C MET A 142 7.24 -12.45 4.23
N ALA A 143 6.96 -13.52 4.99
CA ALA A 143 6.93 -13.43 6.44
C ALA A 143 8.32 -13.59 7.05
N VAL A 144 8.64 -12.78 8.07
CA VAL A 144 9.86 -12.90 8.88
C VAL A 144 9.46 -13.03 10.34
N VAL A 145 9.93 -14.06 11.03
CA VAL A 145 9.70 -14.22 12.48
C VAL A 145 11.00 -13.92 13.22
N LEU A 146 10.97 -12.89 14.06
CA LEU A 146 12.09 -12.51 14.92
C LEU A 146 12.23 -13.49 16.09
N SER A 147 13.43 -14.03 16.28
CA SER A 147 13.75 -14.95 17.36
C SER A 147 15.17 -14.77 17.88
N ARG A 148 15.49 -15.47 18.99
CA ARG A 148 16.83 -15.56 19.58
C ARG A 148 17.57 -16.82 19.14
N ASP A 149 17.07 -17.54 18.14
CA ASP A 149 17.63 -18.81 17.69
C ASP A 149 19.05 -18.62 17.12
N PRO A 150 20.08 -19.25 17.71
CA PRO A 150 21.45 -19.18 17.21
C PRO A 150 21.62 -19.64 15.75
N GLU A 151 20.82 -20.59 15.26
CA GLU A 151 20.90 -21.07 13.87
C GLU A 151 20.38 -20.06 12.86
N ILE A 152 19.25 -19.42 13.17
CA ILE A 152 18.72 -18.32 12.35
C ILE A 152 19.72 -17.17 12.34
N ARG A 153 20.25 -16.84 13.52
CA ARG A 153 21.21 -15.74 13.68
C ARG A 153 22.50 -15.96 12.87
N ARG A 154 22.98 -17.20 12.75
CA ARG A 154 24.16 -17.55 11.91
C ARG A 154 23.93 -17.32 10.41
N GLN A 155 22.69 -17.32 9.96
CA GLN A 155 22.34 -17.11 8.55
C GLN A 155 22.23 -15.62 8.18
N VAL A 156 22.17 -14.74 9.19
CA VAL A 156 22.05 -13.30 8.99
C VAL A 156 23.44 -12.66 8.80
N PRO A 157 23.68 -11.92 7.71
CA PRO A 157 24.91 -11.15 7.51
C PRO A 157 25.02 -10.00 8.54
N ALA A 158 25.71 -10.24 9.66
CA ALA A 158 25.59 -9.42 10.86
C ALA A 158 25.98 -7.94 10.73
N ASP A 159 26.83 -7.55 9.77
CA ASP A 159 27.35 -6.18 9.65
C ASP A 159 27.25 -5.58 8.23
N ILE A 160 26.41 -6.18 7.38
CA ILE A 160 26.34 -5.81 5.96
C ILE A 160 25.93 -4.35 5.73
N LEU A 161 24.99 -3.82 6.52
CA LEU A 161 24.54 -2.43 6.40
C LEU A 161 25.59 -1.44 6.90
N ALA A 162 26.27 -1.74 8.01
CA ALA A 162 27.36 -0.92 8.52
C ALA A 162 28.52 -0.79 7.51
N ARG A 163 28.81 -1.85 6.74
CA ARG A 163 29.84 -1.85 5.69
C ARG A 163 29.43 -1.08 4.42
N SER A 164 28.14 -1.00 4.13
CA SER A 164 27.56 -0.41 2.91
C SER A 164 27.25 1.08 3.04
N ALA A 165 27.98 1.82 3.87
CA ALA A 165 27.73 3.23 4.26
C ALA A 165 27.77 4.29 3.12
N ALA A 166 27.51 3.91 1.87
CA ALA A 166 27.50 4.77 0.69
C ALA A 166 26.15 5.48 0.40
N GLY A 167 25.13 5.35 1.25
CA GLY A 167 23.88 6.11 1.12
C GLY A 167 23.33 6.43 2.51
N GLY A 168 23.13 7.72 2.81
CA GLY A 168 22.58 8.15 4.10
C GLY A 168 21.33 7.36 4.43
N PHE A 169 21.32 6.68 5.58
CA PHE A 169 20.20 5.83 5.93
C PHE A 169 18.99 6.67 6.34
N GLY A 170 17.79 6.25 5.91
CA GLY A 170 16.54 6.91 6.28
C GLY A 170 16.42 7.05 7.80
N ARG A 171 16.16 8.26 8.28
CA ARG A 171 16.08 8.56 9.73
C ARG A 171 14.76 8.12 10.37
N HIS A 172 13.73 7.86 9.56
CA HIS A 172 12.36 7.57 10.00
C HIS A 172 11.91 6.19 9.54
N SER A 173 10.91 5.65 10.23
CA SER A 173 10.33 4.36 9.87
C SER A 173 9.56 4.47 8.55
N THR A 174 9.76 3.53 7.65
CA THR A 174 9.02 3.40 6.39
C THR A 174 7.80 2.46 6.54
N GLN A 175 7.28 2.33 7.75
CA GLN A 175 6.10 1.54 8.07
C GLN A 175 4.87 2.44 8.21
N ALA A 176 3.73 2.02 7.67
CA ALA A 176 2.47 2.75 7.83
C ALA A 176 2.09 2.90 9.31
N GLY A 177 1.65 4.10 9.70
CA GLY A 177 1.29 4.46 11.06
C GLY A 177 2.45 5.01 11.89
N ALA A 178 3.66 5.10 11.32
CA ALA A 178 4.79 5.72 11.98
C ALA A 178 4.49 7.19 12.32
N PRO A 179 4.75 7.63 13.57
CA PRO A 179 4.63 9.04 13.92
C PRO A 179 5.78 9.84 13.30
N ILE A 180 5.47 11.02 12.76
CA ILE A 180 6.44 11.94 12.18
C ILE A 180 5.99 13.39 12.34
N ASP A 181 6.95 14.30 12.53
CA ASP A 181 6.67 15.73 12.61
C ASP A 181 6.43 16.31 11.20
N LEU A 182 5.49 17.25 11.07
CA LEU A 182 5.23 17.90 9.78
C LEU A 182 6.45 18.65 9.23
N ASN A 183 7.34 19.10 10.11
CA ASN A 183 8.59 19.79 9.77
C ASN A 183 9.77 18.83 9.57
N ASP A 184 9.57 17.51 9.58
CA ASP A 184 10.63 16.56 9.25
C ASP A 184 11.16 16.85 7.84
N PRO A 185 12.49 16.83 7.62
CA PRO A 185 13.07 17.06 6.29
C PRO A 185 12.50 16.16 5.19
N ALA A 186 12.05 14.94 5.51
CA ALA A 186 11.41 14.05 4.55
C ALA A 186 10.11 14.62 3.95
N PHE A 187 9.51 15.63 4.58
CA PHE A 187 8.28 16.28 4.17
C PHE A 187 8.50 17.65 3.52
N SER A 188 9.76 18.02 3.23
CA SER A 188 10.07 19.31 2.64
C SER A 188 9.52 19.45 1.21
N ALA A 189 9.42 20.69 0.74
CA ALA A 189 9.03 20.98 -0.65
C ALA A 189 10.03 20.38 -1.65
N GLU A 190 11.33 20.41 -1.34
CA GLU A 190 12.37 19.79 -2.16
C GLU A 190 12.16 18.29 -2.31
N GLU A 191 11.77 17.60 -1.23
CA GLU A 191 11.42 16.18 -1.27
C GLU A 191 10.16 15.90 -2.07
N GLY A 192 9.15 16.77 -1.99
CA GLY A 192 7.96 16.71 -2.86
C GLY A 192 8.33 16.78 -4.35
N VAL A 193 9.21 17.72 -4.72
CA VAL A 193 9.73 17.86 -6.09
C VAL A 193 10.55 16.63 -6.49
N ARG A 194 11.41 16.12 -5.59
CA ARG A 194 12.21 14.92 -5.85
C ARG A 194 11.33 13.67 -6.03
N GLY A 195 10.26 13.52 -5.27
CA GLY A 195 9.28 12.46 -5.44
C GLY A 195 8.57 12.49 -6.79
N PHE A 196 8.55 13.64 -7.48
CA PHE A 196 8.02 13.78 -8.83
C PHE A 196 9.05 13.48 -9.92
N TRP A 197 10.27 14.00 -9.80
CA TRP A 197 11.31 13.89 -10.84
C TRP A 197 12.23 12.67 -10.70
N SER A 198 12.38 12.13 -9.50
CA SER A 198 13.18 10.94 -9.15
C SER A 198 12.36 9.97 -8.27
N PRO A 199 11.20 9.49 -8.75
CA PRO A 199 10.25 8.72 -7.93
C PRO A 199 10.84 7.42 -7.38
N LEU A 200 11.84 6.85 -8.05
CA LEU A 200 12.50 5.63 -7.64
C LEU A 200 13.41 5.87 -6.43
N GLU A 201 14.29 6.87 -6.51
CA GLU A 201 15.19 7.26 -5.41
C GLU A 201 14.38 7.69 -4.19
N PHE A 202 13.33 8.49 -4.40
CA PHE A 202 12.39 8.87 -3.33
C PHE A 202 11.80 7.63 -2.64
N PHE A 203 11.28 6.66 -3.41
CA PHE A 203 10.71 5.45 -2.81
C PHE A 203 11.76 4.65 -2.02
N ARG A 204 13.00 4.56 -2.52
CA ARG A 204 14.07 3.85 -1.83
C ARG A 204 14.46 4.48 -0.49
N GLU A 205 14.26 5.79 -0.34
CA GLU A 205 14.62 6.51 0.89
C GLU A 205 13.45 6.70 1.86
N HIS A 206 12.24 6.92 1.34
CA HIS A 206 11.07 7.33 2.12
C HIS A 206 9.88 6.37 2.00
N GLY A 207 9.90 5.48 1.01
CA GLY A 207 8.79 4.62 0.64
C GLY A 207 7.60 5.39 0.07
N ALA A 208 6.43 4.80 0.19
CA ALA A 208 5.14 5.46 0.00
C ALA A 208 4.29 5.09 1.22
N ASN A 209 4.05 5.99 2.17
CA ASN A 209 3.55 5.61 3.49
C ASN A 209 2.47 6.54 4.02
N ILE A 210 1.60 5.96 4.84
CA ILE A 210 0.65 6.72 5.67
C ILE A 210 1.34 7.01 6.99
N TYR A 211 1.59 8.28 7.26
CA TYR A 211 2.22 8.76 8.48
C TYR A 211 1.20 9.44 9.38
N PHE A 212 1.42 9.33 10.70
CA PHE A 212 0.60 10.03 11.69
C PHE A 212 1.36 11.25 12.22
N LEU A 213 0.71 12.41 12.31
CA LEU A 213 1.34 13.60 12.91
C LEU A 213 1.36 13.55 14.45
N GLU A 214 0.65 12.59 15.02
CA GLU A 214 0.53 12.31 16.45
C GLU A 214 0.18 10.82 16.63
N PRO A 215 0.50 10.16 17.76
CA PRO A 215 0.06 8.79 18.02
C PRO A 215 -1.45 8.61 17.78
N TYR A 216 -1.88 7.44 17.31
CA TYR A 216 -3.29 7.17 17.05
C TYR A 216 -4.18 7.36 18.30
N ASP A 217 -5.22 8.19 18.18
CA ASP A 217 -6.26 8.36 19.19
C ASP A 217 -7.59 7.76 18.70
N PRO A 218 -8.09 6.66 19.32
CA PRO A 218 -9.32 6.00 18.89
C PRO A 218 -10.60 6.84 19.07
N ARG A 219 -10.51 7.99 19.73
CA ARG A 219 -11.63 8.92 19.90
C ARG A 219 -11.75 9.93 18.76
N LYS A 220 -10.68 10.14 17.99
CA LYS A 220 -10.64 11.09 16.88
C LYS A 220 -10.96 10.39 15.56
N ILE A 221 -11.46 11.15 14.60
CA ILE A 221 -11.67 10.69 13.22
C ILE A 221 -10.40 10.94 12.42
N PRO A 222 -9.75 9.90 11.86
CA PRO A 222 -8.66 10.08 10.91
C PRO A 222 -9.07 10.86 9.67
N ILE A 223 -8.28 11.87 9.30
CA ILE A 223 -8.35 12.56 8.01
C ILE A 223 -7.05 12.29 7.26
N LEU A 224 -7.11 11.46 6.22
CA LEU A 224 -5.98 11.18 5.34
C LEU A 224 -5.86 12.26 4.26
N LEU A 225 -4.75 13.00 4.30
CA LEU A 225 -4.40 14.05 3.36
C LEU A 225 -3.47 13.49 2.28
N VAL A 226 -3.84 13.67 1.00
CA VAL A 226 -3.14 13.11 -0.16
C VAL A 226 -2.69 14.23 -1.10
N HIS A 227 -1.39 14.49 -1.16
CA HIS A 227 -0.82 15.58 -1.96
C HIS A 227 -0.81 15.29 -3.47
N GLY A 228 -0.60 16.33 -4.27
CA GLY A 228 -0.56 16.28 -5.73
C GLY A 228 0.84 16.07 -6.34
N ALA A 229 0.93 16.31 -7.65
CA ALA A 229 2.18 16.27 -8.42
C ALA A 229 3.19 17.30 -7.88
N ALA A 230 4.40 16.84 -7.55
CA ALA A 230 5.46 17.63 -6.93
C ALA A 230 5.06 18.34 -5.60
N GLY A 231 3.89 18.00 -5.05
CA GLY A 231 3.43 18.52 -3.76
C GLY A 231 4.12 17.83 -2.60
N SER A 232 4.09 18.49 -1.45
CA SER A 232 4.67 18.01 -0.21
C SER A 232 3.60 17.87 0.88
N PRO A 233 3.82 17.01 1.90
CA PRO A 233 2.96 17.01 3.09
C PRO A 233 2.81 18.38 3.76
N GLN A 234 3.83 19.25 3.67
CA GLN A 234 3.78 20.60 4.25
C GLN A 234 2.78 21.53 3.57
N ASP A 235 2.35 21.24 2.34
CA ASP A 235 1.33 22.01 1.63
C ASP A 235 -0.03 21.99 2.37
N TRP A 236 -0.25 20.97 3.21
CA TRP A 236 -1.45 20.82 4.03
C TRP A 236 -1.41 21.60 5.34
N ARG A 237 -0.34 22.34 5.65
CA ARG A 237 -0.17 23.02 6.94
C ARG A 237 -1.37 23.88 7.31
N TYR A 238 -1.89 24.66 6.36
CA TYR A 238 -3.06 25.50 6.62
C TYR A 238 -4.29 24.68 7.03
N PHE A 239 -4.59 23.58 6.33
CA PHE A 239 -5.66 22.66 6.73
C PHE A 239 -5.42 22.10 8.13
N ILE A 240 -4.21 21.60 8.40
CA ILE A 240 -3.82 20.97 9.67
C ILE A 240 -3.97 21.95 10.84
N ASP A 241 -3.56 23.20 10.66
CA ASP A 241 -3.61 24.26 11.69
C ASP A 241 -5.04 24.75 11.96
N HIS A 242 -5.93 24.64 10.96
CA HIS A 242 -7.32 25.12 11.08
C HIS A 242 -8.32 23.98 11.34
N LEU A 243 -7.91 22.71 11.33
CA LEU A 243 -8.75 21.58 11.71
C LEU A 243 -9.07 21.58 13.22
N ASP A 244 -10.26 21.12 13.60
CA ASP A 244 -10.58 20.87 15.01
C ASP A 244 -9.84 19.61 15.49
N ARG A 245 -8.64 19.81 16.04
CA ARG A 245 -7.76 18.73 16.52
C ARG A 245 -8.29 17.98 17.75
N SER A 246 -9.38 18.44 18.37
CA SER A 246 -10.08 17.69 19.42
C SER A 246 -10.94 16.55 18.84
N ARG A 247 -11.35 16.68 17.57
CA ARG A 247 -12.23 15.73 16.87
C ARG A 247 -11.53 14.98 15.74
N TYR A 248 -10.61 15.64 15.05
CA TYR A 248 -9.95 15.09 13.87
C TYR A 248 -8.46 14.85 14.12
N GLN A 249 -7.97 13.75 13.57
CA GLN A 249 -6.55 13.41 13.57
C GLN A 249 -6.03 13.43 12.12
N PRO A 250 -5.20 14.41 11.74
CA PRO A 250 -4.61 14.46 10.41
C PRO A 250 -3.57 13.36 10.23
N TRP A 251 -3.71 12.61 9.14
CA TRP A 251 -2.77 11.64 8.62
C TRP A 251 -2.28 12.11 7.26
N ILE A 252 -1.07 11.73 6.88
CA ILE A 252 -0.45 12.11 5.61
C ILE A 252 -0.19 10.86 4.80
N TYR A 253 -0.62 10.82 3.54
CA TYR A 253 -0.06 9.89 2.56
C TYR A 253 1.07 10.58 1.79
N SER A 254 2.31 10.25 2.13
CA SER A 254 3.51 10.74 1.44
C SER A 254 3.98 9.68 0.46
N TYR A 255 4.06 10.03 -0.82
CA TYR A 255 4.36 9.09 -1.90
C TYR A 255 5.09 9.77 -3.07
N PRO A 256 5.87 9.02 -3.86
CA PRO A 256 6.50 9.56 -5.06
C PRO A 256 5.45 9.84 -6.14
N SER A 257 5.02 11.10 -6.24
CA SER A 257 4.00 11.53 -7.21
C SER A 257 4.40 11.34 -8.68
N GLY A 258 5.69 11.12 -8.96
CA GLY A 258 6.18 10.76 -10.29
C GLY A 258 5.94 9.30 -10.69
N ALA A 259 5.65 8.42 -9.74
CA ALA A 259 5.41 7.00 -9.98
C ALA A 259 4.03 6.74 -10.64
N ARG A 260 3.83 5.54 -11.18
CA ARG A 260 2.54 5.14 -11.75
C ARG A 260 1.44 5.23 -10.70
N LEU A 261 0.37 5.96 -11.02
CA LEU A 261 -0.69 6.28 -10.06
C LEU A 261 -1.43 5.04 -9.59
N LYS A 262 -1.59 4.04 -10.46
CA LYS A 262 -2.22 2.75 -10.11
C LYS A 262 -1.52 2.08 -8.92
N GLY A 263 -0.20 1.93 -8.98
CA GLY A 263 0.57 1.32 -7.89
C GLY A 263 0.50 2.12 -6.59
N MET A 264 0.58 3.46 -6.70
CA MET A 264 0.43 4.33 -5.53
C MET A 264 -0.97 4.24 -4.90
N SER A 265 -2.00 4.01 -5.70
CA SER A 265 -3.38 3.83 -5.23
C SER A 265 -3.57 2.48 -4.53
N GLU A 266 -3.03 1.40 -5.12
CA GLU A 266 -3.09 0.05 -4.54
C GLU A 266 -2.31 -0.02 -3.22
N LEU A 267 -1.10 0.57 -3.15
CA LEU A 267 -0.33 0.66 -1.91
C LEU A 267 -1.07 1.46 -0.84
N MET A 268 -1.71 2.59 -1.20
CA MET A 268 -2.51 3.35 -0.26
C MET A 268 -3.66 2.51 0.31
N ALA A 269 -4.39 1.79 -0.56
CA ALA A 269 -5.49 0.91 -0.14
C ALA A 269 -5.01 -0.20 0.81
N VAL A 270 -3.87 -0.84 0.50
CA VAL A 270 -3.25 -1.87 1.35
C VAL A 270 -2.86 -1.30 2.71
N LYS A 271 -2.30 -0.08 2.75
CA LYS A 271 -1.90 0.58 4.00
C LYS A 271 -3.11 0.99 4.84
N ILE A 272 -4.15 1.54 4.23
CA ILE A 272 -5.41 1.80 4.94
C ILE A 272 -5.99 0.50 5.48
N HIS A 273 -5.99 -0.57 4.69
CA HIS A 273 -6.48 -1.87 5.11
C HIS A 273 -5.67 -2.40 6.31
N HIS A 274 -4.33 -2.32 6.27
CA HIS A 274 -3.48 -2.72 7.40
C HIS A 274 -3.74 -1.87 8.65
N LEU A 275 -3.77 -0.55 8.53
CA LEU A 275 -4.06 0.35 9.65
C LEU A 275 -5.45 0.10 10.23
N HIS A 276 -6.44 -0.15 9.38
CA HIS A 276 -7.80 -0.49 9.82
C HIS A 276 -7.81 -1.82 10.57
N ARG A 277 -7.08 -2.84 10.09
CA ARG A 277 -6.93 -4.12 10.79
C ARG A 277 -6.31 -3.92 12.18
N LYS A 278 -5.32 -3.03 12.31
CA LYS A 278 -4.62 -2.76 13.56
C LYS A 278 -5.45 -1.93 14.55
N TYR A 279 -6.10 -0.87 14.08
CA TYR A 279 -6.69 0.18 14.92
C TYR A 279 -8.21 0.17 14.97
N GLY A 280 -8.88 -0.54 14.05
CA GLY A 280 -10.33 -0.71 14.05
C GLY A 280 -11.14 0.58 13.91
N PHE A 281 -10.56 1.66 13.35
CA PHE A 281 -11.28 2.93 13.18
C PHE A 281 -12.52 2.75 12.30
N GLU A 282 -13.64 3.36 12.70
CA GLU A 282 -14.91 3.22 11.99
C GLU A 282 -15.16 4.29 10.95
N ARG A 283 -14.42 5.39 11.05
CA ARG A 283 -14.51 6.53 10.15
C ARG A 283 -13.13 6.80 9.59
N LEU A 284 -13.06 7.09 8.31
CA LEU A 284 -11.86 7.61 7.67
C LEU A 284 -12.30 8.61 6.61
N TYR A 285 -11.84 9.85 6.74
CA TYR A 285 -12.08 10.88 5.74
C TYR A 285 -10.82 11.03 4.90
N ILE A 286 -10.98 11.09 3.58
CA ILE A 286 -9.86 11.23 2.64
C ILE A 286 -10.04 12.56 1.92
N THR A 287 -9.01 13.39 1.98
CA THR A 287 -8.97 14.70 1.30
C THR A 287 -7.74 14.75 0.43
N ALA A 288 -7.94 15.02 -0.84
CA ALA A 288 -6.90 14.86 -1.84
C ALA A 288 -6.83 16.08 -2.75
N HIS A 289 -5.61 16.50 -3.06
CA HIS A 289 -5.34 17.66 -3.90
C HIS A 289 -4.76 17.25 -5.24
N SER A 290 -5.21 17.90 -6.32
CA SER A 290 -4.64 17.75 -7.65
C SER A 290 -4.57 16.27 -8.05
N MET A 291 -3.42 15.80 -8.55
CA MET A 291 -3.18 14.40 -8.92
C MET A 291 -3.39 13.39 -7.77
N GLY A 292 -3.31 13.81 -6.51
CA GLY A 292 -3.63 12.97 -5.36
C GLY A 292 -5.09 12.51 -5.35
N GLY A 293 -6.00 13.29 -5.95
CA GLY A 293 -7.40 12.90 -6.09
C GLY A 293 -7.63 11.70 -7.00
N HIS A 294 -6.77 11.51 -8.02
CA HIS A 294 -6.76 10.28 -8.83
C HIS A 294 -6.36 9.07 -8.00
N VAL A 295 -5.33 9.22 -7.16
CA VAL A 295 -4.82 8.17 -6.27
C VAL A 295 -5.90 7.75 -5.26
N ALA A 296 -6.50 8.73 -4.59
CA ALA A 296 -7.57 8.51 -3.63
C ALA A 296 -8.81 7.88 -4.26
N ARG A 297 -9.26 8.43 -5.40
CA ARG A 297 -10.41 7.89 -6.13
C ARG A 297 -10.20 6.42 -6.51
N PHE A 298 -9.07 6.11 -7.14
CA PHE A 298 -8.82 4.75 -7.61
C PHE A 298 -8.81 3.76 -6.44
N ALA A 299 -8.13 4.13 -5.35
CA ALA A 299 -8.11 3.32 -4.13
C ALA A 299 -9.54 3.08 -3.59
N LEU A 300 -10.39 4.11 -3.51
CA LEU A 300 -11.75 4.01 -3.00
C LEU A 300 -12.69 3.21 -3.90
N ALA A 301 -12.59 3.36 -5.23
CA ALA A 301 -13.46 2.69 -6.18
C ALA A 301 -13.04 1.24 -6.51
N HIS A 302 -11.75 0.92 -6.41
CA HIS A 302 -11.21 -0.39 -6.80
C HIS A 302 -10.59 -1.18 -5.66
N GLY A 303 -10.14 -0.53 -4.59
CA GLY A 303 -9.49 -1.17 -3.45
C GLY A 303 -10.48 -1.72 -2.41
N GLU A 304 -10.00 -2.66 -1.60
CA GLU A 304 -10.70 -3.15 -0.41
C GLU A 304 -10.32 -2.32 0.82
N ILE A 305 -10.85 -1.09 0.89
CA ILE A 305 -10.52 -0.14 1.95
C ILE A 305 -11.33 -0.46 3.22
N GLY A 306 -10.74 -1.28 4.09
CA GLY A 306 -11.29 -1.63 5.41
C GLY A 306 -12.53 -2.54 5.36
N LYS A 307 -13.30 -2.56 6.46
CA LYS A 307 -14.54 -3.34 6.56
C LYS A 307 -15.71 -2.67 5.82
N PRO A 308 -16.71 -3.43 5.35
CA PRO A 308 -17.79 -2.88 4.53
C PRO A 308 -18.66 -1.79 5.19
N ASP A 309 -18.71 -1.73 6.52
CA ASP A 309 -19.46 -0.72 7.29
C ASP A 309 -18.60 0.47 7.75
N MET A 310 -17.34 0.57 7.29
CA MET A 310 -16.51 1.74 7.54
C MET A 310 -17.11 2.96 6.83
N LYS A 311 -17.30 4.04 7.59
CA LYS A 311 -17.85 5.29 7.10
C LYS A 311 -16.73 6.10 6.47
N LEU A 312 -16.84 6.31 5.17
CA LEU A 312 -15.85 7.04 4.37
C LEU A 312 -16.41 8.40 3.99
N LEU A 313 -15.52 9.35 3.72
CA LEU A 313 -15.81 10.63 3.07
C LEU A 313 -14.67 10.87 2.09
N PHE A 314 -14.99 11.33 0.88
CA PHE A 314 -14.01 11.79 -0.08
C PHE A 314 -14.23 13.25 -0.43
N VAL A 315 -13.16 14.05 -0.33
CA VAL A 315 -13.13 15.44 -0.82
C VAL A 315 -11.95 15.58 -1.79
N SER A 316 -12.25 15.87 -3.05
CA SER A 316 -11.25 16.20 -4.06
C SER A 316 -11.11 17.71 -4.20
N ILE A 317 -9.88 18.21 -4.34
CA ILE A 317 -9.56 19.63 -4.46
C ILE A 317 -8.70 19.84 -5.70
N SER A 318 -9.23 20.55 -6.69
CA SER A 318 -8.57 20.85 -7.97
C SER A 318 -8.02 19.61 -8.70
N THR A 319 -8.72 18.46 -8.59
CA THR A 319 -8.28 17.22 -9.22
C THR A 319 -8.64 17.20 -10.70
N PRO A 320 -7.66 17.10 -11.63
CA PRO A 320 -7.91 17.06 -13.07
C PRO A 320 -8.37 15.66 -13.52
N PHE A 321 -9.62 15.28 -13.21
CA PHE A 321 -10.17 13.95 -13.49
C PHE A 321 -10.19 13.57 -14.98
N GLY A 322 -10.24 14.55 -15.89
CA GLY A 322 -10.15 14.35 -17.33
C GLY A 322 -8.73 14.05 -17.85
N GLY A 323 -7.70 14.24 -17.02
CA GLY A 323 -6.29 14.20 -17.42
C GLY A 323 -5.72 15.58 -17.71
N GLU A 324 -4.47 15.67 -18.15
CA GLU A 324 -3.80 16.94 -18.46
C GLU A 324 -3.09 16.84 -19.82
N GLU A 325 -3.46 17.70 -20.76
CA GLU A 325 -2.92 17.71 -22.13
C GLU A 325 -1.40 17.95 -22.17
N LEU A 326 -0.87 18.72 -21.21
CA LEU A 326 0.59 18.91 -21.09
C LEU A 326 1.30 17.59 -20.77
N ALA A 327 0.65 16.63 -20.12
CA ALA A 327 1.22 15.30 -19.90
C ALA A 327 1.32 14.51 -21.22
N GLU A 328 0.36 14.65 -22.14
CA GLU A 328 0.43 14.05 -23.48
C GLU A 328 1.60 14.60 -24.29
N THR A 329 1.79 15.92 -24.23
CA THR A 329 2.94 16.58 -24.86
C THR A 329 4.25 16.08 -24.23
N GLY A 330 4.31 15.98 -22.90
CA GLY A 330 5.48 15.43 -22.19
C GLY A 330 5.79 13.98 -22.57
N VAL A 331 4.77 13.11 -22.70
CA VAL A 331 4.95 11.71 -23.11
C VAL A 331 5.43 11.60 -24.56
N SER A 332 4.92 12.43 -25.46
CA SER A 332 5.23 12.35 -26.90
C SER A 332 6.55 13.03 -27.30
N GLN A 333 6.97 14.07 -26.57
CA GLN A 333 8.10 14.92 -26.98
C GLN A 333 9.31 14.88 -26.04
N SER A 334 9.17 14.40 -24.80
CA SER A 334 10.27 14.43 -23.83
C SER A 334 11.29 13.30 -24.07
N PRO A 335 12.62 13.57 -23.98
CA PRO A 335 13.65 12.53 -24.03
C PRO A 335 13.62 11.57 -22.83
N ALA A 336 12.92 11.94 -21.75
CA ALA A 336 12.67 11.09 -20.59
C ALA A 336 11.25 11.36 -20.04
N VAL A 337 10.46 10.30 -19.86
CA VAL A 337 9.04 10.39 -19.50
C VAL A 337 8.86 10.10 -18.02
N ILE A 338 8.20 11.01 -17.28
CA ILE A 338 7.76 10.76 -15.91
C ILE A 338 6.66 9.69 -15.93
N PRO A 339 6.77 8.58 -15.17
CA PRO A 339 5.80 7.49 -15.23
C PRO A 339 4.34 7.91 -14.99
N SER A 340 4.08 8.88 -14.10
CA SER A 340 2.73 9.41 -13.84
C SER A 340 2.14 10.21 -15.01
N TRP A 341 2.96 10.80 -15.89
CA TRP A 341 2.42 11.49 -17.08
C TRP A 341 1.64 10.56 -18.00
N LYS A 342 2.10 9.31 -18.15
CA LYS A 342 1.38 8.28 -18.91
C LYS A 342 -0.02 8.00 -18.33
N ASP A 343 -0.20 8.14 -17.02
CA ASP A 343 -1.51 8.00 -16.36
C ASP A 343 -2.35 9.27 -16.48
N MET A 344 -1.71 10.43 -16.57
CA MET A 344 -2.36 11.73 -16.69
C MET A 344 -2.73 12.13 -18.12
N VAL A 345 -2.25 11.43 -19.16
CA VAL A 345 -2.73 11.66 -20.54
C VAL A 345 -4.26 11.53 -20.58
N PRO A 346 -4.98 12.49 -21.19
CA PRO A 346 -6.43 12.38 -21.35
C PRO A 346 -6.82 11.03 -21.98
N ASN A 347 -7.85 10.39 -21.44
CA ASN A 347 -8.27 9.05 -21.84
C ASN A 347 -7.20 7.96 -21.70
N SER A 348 -6.16 8.11 -20.85
CA SER A 348 -5.21 7.04 -20.55
C SER A 348 -5.91 5.75 -20.07
N GLU A 349 -5.22 4.61 -20.13
CA GLU A 349 -5.74 3.36 -19.57
C GLU A 349 -6.09 3.51 -18.09
N PHE A 350 -5.27 4.22 -17.32
CA PHE A 350 -5.52 4.46 -15.90
C PHE A 350 -6.78 5.28 -15.66
N ILE A 351 -7.01 6.39 -16.39
CA ILE A 351 -8.22 7.21 -16.25
C ILE A 351 -9.46 6.39 -16.62
N ARG A 352 -9.42 5.65 -17.74
CA ARG A 352 -10.52 4.78 -18.14
C ARG A 352 -10.81 3.69 -17.09
N LEU A 353 -9.76 3.08 -16.55
CA LEU A 353 -9.88 2.06 -15.51
C LEU A 353 -10.44 2.65 -14.21
N SER A 354 -9.96 3.83 -13.79
CA SER A 354 -10.42 4.53 -12.59
C SER A 354 -11.94 4.76 -12.61
N PHE A 355 -12.49 5.17 -13.76
CA PHE A 355 -13.94 5.35 -13.95
C PHE A 355 -14.69 4.13 -14.47
N SER A 356 -14.06 2.96 -14.63
CA SER A 356 -14.75 1.72 -14.98
C SER A 356 -15.61 1.17 -13.82
N ARG A 357 -15.35 1.64 -12.60
CA ARG A 357 -16.21 1.47 -11.42
C ARG A 357 -16.63 2.85 -10.92
N LYS A 358 -17.91 2.97 -10.57
CA LYS A 358 -18.41 4.17 -9.90
C LYS A 358 -17.92 4.21 -8.47
N MET A 359 -17.75 5.40 -7.90
CA MET A 359 -17.61 5.56 -6.47
C MET A 359 -18.77 4.83 -5.76
N PRO A 360 -18.49 3.97 -4.76
CA PRO A 360 -19.56 3.34 -4.00
C PRO A 360 -20.51 4.39 -3.42
N PRO A 361 -21.84 4.22 -3.56
CA PRO A 361 -22.82 5.24 -3.15
C PRO A 361 -22.85 5.47 -1.64
N THR A 362 -22.20 4.60 -0.86
CA THR A 362 -21.99 4.75 0.58
C THR A 362 -20.89 5.76 0.93
N ILE A 363 -20.12 6.24 -0.04
CA ILE A 363 -19.04 7.22 0.15
C ILE A 363 -19.54 8.57 -0.36
N PRO A 364 -19.86 9.53 0.54
CA PRO A 364 -20.08 10.90 0.15
C PRO A 364 -18.85 11.48 -0.56
N ASP A 365 -19.04 11.91 -1.81
CA ASP A 365 -18.00 12.52 -2.65
C ASP A 365 -18.29 14.02 -2.84
N TYR A 366 -17.31 14.88 -2.58
CA TYR A 366 -17.39 16.32 -2.78
C TYR A 366 -16.23 16.79 -3.64
N LEU A 367 -16.53 17.63 -4.64
CA LEU A 367 -15.56 18.14 -5.59
C LEU A 367 -15.39 19.65 -5.43
N PHE A 368 -14.18 20.08 -5.12
CA PHE A 368 -13.78 21.49 -5.04
C PHE A 368 -12.89 21.81 -6.24
N PHE A 369 -13.08 22.98 -6.86
CA PHE A 369 -12.21 23.43 -7.95
C PHE A 369 -11.88 24.92 -7.83
N GLY A 370 -10.64 25.27 -8.20
CA GLY A 370 -10.20 26.65 -8.37
C GLY A 370 -10.49 27.16 -9.79
N HIS A 371 -10.64 28.47 -9.94
CA HIS A 371 -10.84 29.09 -11.26
C HIS A 371 -10.10 30.43 -11.43
N ARG A 372 -9.09 30.73 -10.61
CA ARG A 372 -8.25 31.94 -10.72
C ARG A 372 -7.06 31.72 -11.67
N GLY A 373 -7.35 31.29 -12.89
CA GLY A 373 -6.37 31.20 -13.96
C GLY A 373 -6.12 32.54 -14.64
N SER A 374 -4.87 32.76 -15.07
CA SER A 374 -4.50 33.91 -15.90
C SER A 374 -5.09 33.75 -17.30
N ARG A 375 -5.57 34.85 -17.90
CA ARG A 375 -6.11 34.84 -19.25
C ARG A 375 -5.02 34.45 -20.25
N ASN A 376 -5.20 33.32 -20.94
CA ASN A 376 -4.30 32.85 -21.98
C ASN A 376 -5.12 32.53 -23.24
N PRO A 377 -4.90 33.22 -24.39
CA PRO A 377 -5.63 32.95 -25.63
C PRO A 377 -5.44 31.52 -26.18
N LEU A 378 -4.36 30.84 -25.79
CA LEU A 378 -3.98 29.51 -26.27
C LEU A 378 -4.32 28.39 -25.28
N ARG A 379 -4.89 28.72 -24.11
CA ARG A 379 -5.24 27.72 -23.10
C ARG A 379 -6.69 27.94 -22.62
N PRO A 380 -7.52 26.88 -22.53
CA PRO A 380 -8.85 26.97 -21.93
C PRO A 380 -8.80 27.52 -20.49
N ASN A 381 -9.98 27.92 -19.97
CA ASN A 381 -10.12 28.36 -18.58
C ASN A 381 -9.48 27.35 -17.63
N ASN A 382 -8.68 27.84 -16.68
CA ASN A 382 -7.85 27.04 -15.79
C ASN A 382 -7.75 27.70 -14.41
N ASP A 383 -7.02 27.06 -13.49
CA ASP A 383 -6.66 27.59 -12.17
C ASP A 383 -5.17 27.99 -12.06
N ASN A 384 -4.57 28.39 -13.19
CA ASN A 384 -3.13 28.54 -13.47
C ASN A 384 -2.37 27.23 -13.73
N THR A 385 -2.87 26.07 -13.30
CA THR A 385 -2.15 24.80 -13.48
C THR A 385 -2.92 23.81 -14.33
N VAL A 386 -4.20 23.57 -14.09
CA VAL A 386 -5.03 22.58 -14.80
C VAL A 386 -6.31 23.20 -15.32
N THR A 387 -6.90 22.61 -16.37
CA THR A 387 -8.11 23.16 -17.00
C THR A 387 -9.37 22.88 -16.18
N LEU A 388 -10.35 23.79 -16.24
CA LEU A 388 -11.67 23.58 -15.65
C LEU A 388 -12.37 22.36 -16.27
N GLU A 389 -12.20 22.15 -17.58
CA GLU A 389 -12.75 20.98 -18.28
C GLU A 389 -12.28 19.67 -17.66
N SER A 390 -10.99 19.57 -17.33
CA SER A 390 -10.44 18.38 -16.69
C SER A 390 -10.91 18.23 -15.24
N MET A 391 -10.91 19.33 -14.46
CA MET A 391 -11.41 19.31 -13.08
C MET A 391 -12.89 18.94 -12.99
N LEU A 392 -13.67 19.38 -13.98
CA LEU A 392 -15.11 19.17 -14.09
C LEU A 392 -15.42 18.04 -15.09
N ASP A 393 -14.63 16.98 -15.12
CA ASP A 393 -14.95 15.81 -15.94
C ASP A 393 -16.38 15.30 -15.60
N PRO A 394 -17.27 15.10 -16.60
CA PRO A 394 -18.66 14.72 -16.35
C PRO A 394 -18.82 13.45 -15.52
N ARG A 395 -17.87 12.51 -15.61
CA ARG A 395 -17.90 11.26 -14.83
C ARG A 395 -17.73 11.55 -13.35
N ALA A 396 -16.77 12.40 -12.98
CA ALA A 396 -16.55 12.82 -11.60
C ALA A 396 -17.71 13.68 -11.07
N GLN A 397 -18.19 14.64 -11.86
CA GLN A 397 -19.34 15.47 -11.48
C GLN A 397 -20.60 14.63 -11.22
N SER A 398 -20.81 13.55 -11.99
CA SER A 398 -21.98 12.68 -11.82
C SER A 398 -21.96 11.85 -10.53
N GLU A 399 -20.78 11.68 -9.92
CA GLU A 399 -20.59 10.93 -8.67
C GLU A 399 -20.55 11.85 -7.44
N ALA A 400 -20.12 13.11 -7.61
CA ALA A 400 -20.08 14.10 -6.56
C ALA A 400 -21.49 14.48 -6.07
N ILE A 401 -21.69 14.47 -4.74
CA ILE A 401 -22.90 14.96 -4.09
C ILE A 401 -23.06 16.47 -4.32
N LYS A 402 -21.94 17.21 -4.28
CA LYS A 402 -21.88 18.64 -4.61
C LYS A 402 -20.53 19.00 -5.21
N VAL A 403 -20.59 19.99 -6.10
CA VAL A 403 -19.43 20.64 -6.72
C VAL A 403 -19.37 22.10 -6.22
N PHE A 404 -18.19 22.53 -5.77
CA PHE A 404 -17.95 23.89 -5.25
C PHE A 404 -16.81 24.56 -6.01
N GLY A 405 -17.06 25.77 -6.52
CA GLY A 405 -16.06 26.60 -7.20
C GLY A 405 -15.53 27.70 -6.28
N PHE A 406 -14.23 27.96 -6.36
CA PHE A 406 -13.55 28.99 -5.57
C PHE A 406 -12.67 29.87 -6.46
N ASN A 407 -12.64 31.18 -6.19
CA ASN A 407 -11.75 32.13 -6.87
C ASN A 407 -10.30 32.03 -6.37
N GLU A 408 -9.75 30.83 -6.45
CA GLU A 408 -8.40 30.48 -6.04
C GLU A 408 -7.64 29.86 -7.22
N ASP A 409 -6.32 29.97 -7.18
CA ASP A 409 -5.45 29.23 -8.08
C ASP A 409 -5.19 27.81 -7.53
N HIS A 410 -4.51 27.00 -8.33
CA HIS A 410 -4.33 25.57 -8.10
C HIS A 410 -3.77 25.21 -6.72
N VAL A 411 -2.81 26.00 -6.21
CA VAL A 411 -2.15 25.74 -4.93
C VAL A 411 -2.74 26.62 -3.83
N GLY A 412 -3.07 27.86 -4.14
CA GLY A 412 -3.67 28.83 -3.23
C GLY A 412 -4.98 28.35 -2.61
N ILE A 413 -5.73 27.49 -3.31
CA ILE A 413 -6.95 26.86 -2.79
C ILE A 413 -6.73 26.11 -1.46
N LEU A 414 -5.54 25.56 -1.21
CA LEU A 414 -5.20 24.88 0.04
C LEU A 414 -5.02 25.83 1.23
N ASN A 415 -4.84 27.12 0.99
CA ASN A 415 -4.65 28.15 2.01
C ASN A 415 -5.86 29.09 2.15
N SER A 416 -6.99 28.74 1.53
CA SER A 416 -8.16 29.60 1.45
C SER A 416 -9.09 29.41 2.65
N ALA A 417 -9.39 30.52 3.34
CA ALA A 417 -10.35 30.52 4.46
C ALA A 417 -11.77 30.11 4.02
N ALA A 418 -12.18 30.47 2.80
CA ALA A 418 -13.49 30.10 2.26
C ALA A 418 -13.59 28.59 2.01
N VAL A 419 -12.53 28.00 1.45
CA VAL A 419 -12.43 26.55 1.23
C VAL A 419 -12.47 25.81 2.56
N MET A 420 -11.67 26.25 3.54
CA MET A 420 -11.62 25.64 4.88
C MET A 420 -12.99 25.73 5.60
N ALA A 421 -13.69 26.86 5.48
CA ALA A 421 -15.03 27.02 6.04
C ALA A 421 -16.03 26.02 5.42
N GLN A 422 -16.02 25.90 4.08
CA GLN A 422 -16.89 24.95 3.37
C GLN A 422 -16.52 23.49 3.71
N TYR A 423 -15.23 23.19 3.84
CA TYR A 423 -14.74 21.88 4.24
C TYR A 423 -15.23 21.48 5.63
N LYS A 424 -15.10 22.36 6.64
CA LYS A 424 -15.64 22.13 7.99
C LYS A 424 -17.16 21.88 7.98
N ALA A 425 -17.90 22.66 7.20
CA ALA A 425 -19.34 22.49 7.07
C ALA A 425 -19.72 21.11 6.48
N ILE A 426 -18.91 20.58 5.56
CA ILE A 426 -19.09 19.22 5.02
C ILE A 426 -18.80 18.17 6.09
N LEU A 427 -17.69 18.29 6.82
CA LEU A 427 -17.35 17.35 7.90
C LEU A 427 -18.50 17.26 8.92
N GLU A 428 -18.97 18.41 9.40
CA GLU A 428 -20.10 18.49 10.33
C GLU A 428 -21.40 17.95 9.73
N GLY A 429 -21.67 18.21 8.45
CA GLY A 429 -22.86 17.74 7.76
C GLY A 429 -22.89 16.22 7.59
N VAL A 430 -21.76 15.62 7.21
CA VAL A 430 -21.59 14.17 7.11
C VAL A 430 -21.75 13.54 8.49
N GLU A 431 -21.13 14.12 9.52
CA GLU A 431 -21.27 13.62 10.88
C GLU A 431 -22.69 13.70 11.42
N LYS A 432 -23.43 14.78 11.13
CA LYS A 432 -24.85 14.89 11.50
C LYS A 432 -25.72 13.84 10.79
N ARG A 433 -25.43 13.52 9.52
CA ARG A 433 -26.11 12.41 8.81
C ARG A 433 -25.74 11.06 9.42
N ASP A 434 -24.49 10.93 9.83
CA ASP A 434 -23.97 9.73 10.48
C ASP A 434 -24.37 9.57 11.94
N ALA A 435 -24.83 10.65 12.58
CA ALA A 435 -25.37 10.70 13.92
C ALA A 435 -26.78 10.11 13.92
N ASP A 436 -26.86 8.80 13.72
CA ASP A 436 -28.01 8.00 14.13
C ASP A 436 -27.96 7.84 15.66
N PRO A 437 -28.87 8.47 16.43
CA PRO A 437 -28.87 8.40 17.90
C PRO A 437 -29.10 6.98 18.43
N GLY A 438 -29.50 6.02 17.59
CA GLY A 438 -29.74 4.63 17.97
C GLY A 438 -28.58 3.66 17.71
N ARG A 439 -27.47 4.09 17.09
CA ARG A 439 -26.35 3.19 16.67
C ARG A 439 -25.00 3.48 17.33
N ALA A 440 -24.88 4.53 18.12
CA ALA A 440 -23.72 4.71 18.99
C ALA A 440 -23.75 3.64 20.10
N ASN A 441 -22.75 2.74 20.06
CA ASN A 441 -22.37 1.84 21.16
C ASN A 441 -23.36 0.77 21.62
N ARG A 442 -23.65 -0.16 20.72
CA ARG A 442 -23.76 -1.57 21.10
C ARG A 442 -22.60 -2.32 20.47
N LYS A 443 -21.42 -2.27 21.08
CA LYS A 443 -20.20 -2.96 20.62
C LYS A 443 -19.59 -3.74 21.77
N GLY A 444 -19.02 -4.88 21.47
CA GLY A 444 -18.23 -5.66 22.41
C GLY A 444 -16.88 -6.00 21.83
N LYS A 445 -16.29 -7.06 22.34
CA LYS A 445 -15.04 -7.65 21.87
C LYS A 445 -15.23 -9.15 21.68
N VAL A 446 -14.23 -9.78 21.08
CA VAL A 446 -14.04 -11.22 21.14
C VAL A 446 -12.71 -11.50 21.82
N ARG A 447 -12.67 -12.39 22.81
CA ARG A 447 -11.43 -12.99 23.28
C ARG A 447 -11.18 -14.23 22.45
N PHE A 448 -10.20 -14.12 21.55
CA PHE A 448 -9.80 -15.18 20.64
C PHE A 448 -8.68 -15.99 21.28
N ARG A 449 -8.89 -17.30 21.38
CA ARG A 449 -7.89 -18.27 21.83
C ARG A 449 -7.69 -19.37 20.80
N TYR A 450 -6.45 -19.81 20.64
CA TYR A 450 -6.17 -21.04 19.93
C TYR A 450 -5.13 -21.90 20.63
N ALA A 451 -5.22 -23.21 20.40
CA ALA A 451 -4.20 -24.18 20.79
C ALA A 451 -3.67 -24.89 19.55
N VAL A 452 -2.37 -25.14 19.50
CA VAL A 452 -1.73 -25.95 18.46
C VAL A 452 -1.47 -27.34 19.02
N GLY A 453 -1.94 -28.40 18.35
CA GLY A 453 -1.76 -29.78 18.79
C GLY A 453 -0.34 -30.29 18.54
N GLU A 454 -0.05 -30.74 17.32
CA GLU A 454 1.32 -31.03 16.88
C GLU A 454 2.04 -29.77 16.34
N ALA A 455 3.32 -29.61 16.69
CA ALA A 455 4.14 -28.53 16.14
C ALA A 455 4.57 -28.82 14.69
N SER A 456 4.54 -27.80 13.83
CA SER A 456 5.21 -27.77 12.52
C SER A 456 6.56 -27.03 12.59
N ASP A 457 7.22 -26.90 11.44
CA ASP A 457 8.48 -26.17 11.29
C ASP A 457 8.37 -24.65 11.46
N ALA A 458 7.18 -24.08 11.21
CA ALA A 458 6.88 -22.66 11.41
C ALA A 458 5.58 -22.46 12.22
N PRO A 459 5.43 -21.32 12.93
CA PRO A 459 4.17 -20.99 13.60
C PRO A 459 3.02 -20.80 12.60
N PRO A 460 1.75 -20.82 13.07
CA PRO A 460 0.56 -20.58 12.24
C PRO A 460 0.45 -19.13 11.76
N LEU A 461 1.29 -18.76 10.81
CA LEU A 461 1.30 -17.42 10.21
C LEU A 461 0.13 -17.22 9.23
N TRP A 462 -0.04 -15.98 8.76
CA TRP A 462 -1.13 -15.58 7.85
C TRP A 462 -2.52 -15.96 8.38
N MET A 463 -2.86 -15.45 9.56
CA MET A 463 -4.17 -15.66 10.17
C MET A 463 -5.22 -14.63 9.76
N TRP A 464 -6.43 -15.11 9.44
CA TRP A 464 -7.63 -14.29 9.30
C TRP A 464 -8.78 -14.88 10.12
N LEU A 465 -9.14 -14.19 11.20
CA LEU A 465 -10.34 -14.48 11.98
C LEU A 465 -11.56 -13.93 11.22
N MET A 466 -12.45 -14.80 10.80
CA MET A 466 -13.54 -14.52 9.88
C MET A 466 -14.87 -14.43 10.63
N PHE A 467 -15.65 -13.38 10.36
CA PHE A 467 -16.93 -13.13 10.99
C PHE A 467 -18.04 -13.12 9.96
N ILE A 468 -18.95 -14.10 10.04
CA ILE A 468 -20.19 -14.14 9.28
C ILE A 468 -21.33 -13.71 10.22
N PRO A 469 -21.94 -12.53 10.03
CA PRO A 469 -23.08 -12.11 10.84
C PRO A 469 -24.29 -13.03 10.62
N ALA A 470 -25.05 -13.31 11.67
CA ALA A 470 -26.33 -14.01 11.54
C ALA A 470 -27.39 -13.15 10.81
N ASP A 471 -27.29 -11.82 10.94
CA ASP A 471 -28.07 -10.85 10.19
C ASP A 471 -27.48 -10.68 8.78
N THR A 472 -28.13 -11.29 7.78
CA THR A 472 -27.68 -11.31 6.39
C THR A 472 -27.72 -9.95 5.69
N SER A 473 -28.33 -8.92 6.30
CA SER A 473 -28.21 -7.54 5.80
C SER A 473 -26.84 -6.93 6.06
N ARG A 474 -26.03 -7.56 6.92
CA ARG A 474 -24.69 -7.13 7.27
C ARG A 474 -23.66 -7.94 6.51
N ALA A 475 -22.66 -7.25 5.97
CA ALA A 475 -21.55 -7.89 5.30
C ALA A 475 -20.59 -8.56 6.29
N GLU A 476 -20.03 -9.68 5.85
CA GLU A 476 -18.93 -10.37 6.48
C GLU A 476 -17.65 -9.51 6.53
N PHE A 477 -16.81 -9.76 7.54
CA PHE A 477 -15.54 -9.09 7.71
C PHE A 477 -14.51 -10.01 8.34
N THR A 478 -13.25 -9.60 8.29
CA THR A 478 -12.13 -10.34 8.86
C THR A 478 -11.32 -9.44 9.79
N LEU A 479 -10.72 -10.04 10.82
CA LEU A 479 -9.69 -9.44 11.66
C LEU A 479 -8.42 -10.29 11.53
N SER A 480 -7.24 -9.67 11.66
CA SER A 480 -5.97 -10.39 11.68
C SER A 480 -5.46 -10.47 13.11
N PRO A 481 -5.62 -11.62 13.80
CA PRO A 481 -5.00 -11.81 15.10
C PRO A 481 -3.48 -11.83 14.94
N ASP A 482 -2.76 -11.48 16.00
CA ASP A 482 -1.32 -11.71 16.10
C ASP A 482 -1.10 -13.23 16.17
N PRO A 483 -0.48 -13.86 15.15
CA PRO A 483 -0.35 -15.31 15.05
C PRO A 483 0.63 -15.90 16.08
N LEU A 484 1.33 -15.07 16.84
CA LEU A 484 2.23 -15.50 17.91
C LEU A 484 1.59 -15.33 19.31
N LYS A 485 0.35 -14.82 19.40
CA LYS A 485 -0.40 -14.67 20.65
C LYS A 485 -1.59 -15.62 20.71
N ALA A 486 -1.40 -16.74 21.41
CA ALA A 486 -2.44 -17.77 21.59
C ALA A 486 -3.70 -17.32 22.34
N ASP A 487 -3.66 -16.22 23.11
CA ASP A 487 -4.81 -15.61 23.79
C ASP A 487 -4.75 -14.10 23.61
N GLN A 488 -5.76 -13.52 22.95
CA GLN A 488 -5.82 -12.09 22.67
C GLN A 488 -7.26 -11.58 22.60
N GLU A 489 -7.46 -10.31 22.98
CA GLU A 489 -8.72 -9.61 22.76
C GLU A 489 -8.71 -8.91 21.40
N MET A 490 -9.81 -9.06 20.67
CA MET A 490 -10.03 -8.51 19.34
C MET A 490 -11.26 -7.60 19.34
N GLY A 491 -11.15 -6.45 18.67
CA GLY A 491 -12.26 -5.51 18.49
C GLY A 491 -11.81 -4.05 18.42
N PRO A 492 -12.76 -3.10 18.47
CA PRO A 492 -14.18 -3.28 18.79
C PRO A 492 -14.99 -4.00 17.70
N ILE A 493 -15.98 -4.79 18.10
CA ILE A 493 -16.89 -5.52 17.21
C ILE A 493 -18.33 -5.08 17.47
N ARG A 494 -19.11 -4.82 16.42
CA ARG A 494 -20.53 -4.49 16.55
C ARG A 494 -21.27 -5.60 17.29
N ALA A 495 -22.20 -5.28 18.17
CA ALA A 495 -22.98 -6.28 18.87
C ALA A 495 -23.85 -7.10 17.90
N GLY A 496 -24.09 -8.35 18.24
CA GLY A 496 -24.88 -9.29 17.45
C GLY A 496 -24.30 -10.70 17.48
N ALA A 497 -25.05 -11.61 16.87
CA ALA A 497 -24.66 -13.01 16.70
C ALA A 497 -23.79 -13.19 15.45
N TYR A 498 -22.71 -13.95 15.58
CA TYR A 498 -21.79 -14.28 14.50
C TYR A 498 -21.48 -15.77 14.47
N ASP A 499 -21.20 -16.27 13.28
CA ASP A 499 -20.40 -17.47 13.08
C ASP A 499 -18.95 -17.04 12.87
N VAL A 500 -18.05 -17.48 13.75
CA VAL A 500 -16.65 -17.07 13.76
C VAL A 500 -15.78 -18.25 13.37
N GLY A 501 -15.02 -18.11 12.30
CA GLY A 501 -14.04 -19.09 11.85
C GLY A 501 -12.64 -18.49 11.75
N LEU A 502 -11.68 -19.29 11.31
CA LEU A 502 -10.29 -18.87 11.16
C LEU A 502 -9.72 -19.51 9.89
N LEU A 503 -8.99 -18.73 9.09
CA LEU A 503 -7.92 -19.28 8.28
C LEU A 503 -6.62 -19.14 9.06
N ALA A 504 -5.92 -20.25 9.26
CA ALA A 504 -4.53 -20.28 9.70
C ALA A 504 -3.75 -21.08 8.65
N TRP A 505 -2.85 -20.42 7.93
CA TRP A 505 -2.21 -21.02 6.77
C TRP A 505 -1.36 -22.23 7.16
N GLY A 506 -1.63 -23.39 6.54
CA GLY A 506 -0.96 -24.66 6.84
C GLY A 506 -1.62 -25.46 7.97
N TYR A 507 -2.72 -24.97 8.55
CA TYR A 507 -3.39 -25.61 9.68
C TYR A 507 -4.86 -25.89 9.40
N ARG A 508 -5.33 -27.06 9.81
CA ARG A 508 -6.75 -27.37 9.93
C ARG A 508 -7.26 -26.75 11.22
N VAL A 509 -8.39 -26.07 11.12
CA VAL A 509 -9.08 -25.44 12.25
C VAL A 509 -10.22 -26.33 12.74
N SER A 510 -10.32 -26.53 14.05
CA SER A 510 -11.44 -27.23 14.69
C SER A 510 -11.94 -26.48 15.93
N PRO A 511 -13.26 -26.28 16.11
CA PRO A 511 -14.30 -26.54 15.13
C PRO A 511 -14.20 -25.60 13.91
N ALA A 512 -14.86 -25.95 12.80
CA ALA A 512 -14.92 -25.13 11.58
C ALA A 512 -15.48 -23.71 11.81
N GLY A 513 -16.37 -23.57 12.79
CA GLY A 513 -16.94 -22.29 13.21
C GLY A 513 -17.46 -22.34 14.64
N VAL A 514 -17.39 -21.20 15.32
CA VAL A 514 -17.87 -20.99 16.69
C VAL A 514 -18.95 -19.90 16.65
N LYS A 515 -20.12 -20.21 17.20
CA LYS A 515 -21.15 -19.19 17.40
C LYS A 515 -20.72 -18.25 18.52
N ALA A 516 -20.69 -16.96 18.23
CA ALA A 516 -20.30 -15.92 19.18
C ALA A 516 -21.34 -14.80 19.22
N ASP A 517 -21.93 -14.59 20.39
CA ASP A 517 -22.85 -13.48 20.66
C ASP A 517 -22.10 -12.32 21.31
N VAL A 518 -21.78 -11.30 20.50
CA VAL A 518 -21.09 -10.11 21.00
C VAL A 518 -22.12 -9.18 21.63
N ALA A 519 -22.09 -9.07 22.95
CA ALA A 519 -22.94 -8.14 23.69
C ALA A 519 -22.34 -6.72 23.72
N PRO A 520 -23.17 -5.67 23.86
CA PRO A 520 -22.70 -4.32 24.18
C PRO A 520 -21.84 -4.30 25.45
N GLY A 521 -20.61 -3.78 25.37
CA GLY A 521 -19.62 -3.76 26.44
C GLY A 521 -19.05 -5.13 26.83
N GLY A 522 -19.59 -6.23 26.27
CA GLY A 522 -19.21 -7.60 26.61
C GLY A 522 -18.07 -8.14 25.75
N THR A 523 -17.52 -9.28 26.18
CA THR A 523 -16.47 -9.99 25.45
C THR A 523 -16.89 -11.43 25.21
N ALA A 524 -17.23 -11.76 23.96
CA ALA A 524 -17.57 -13.13 23.57
C ALA A 524 -16.30 -13.99 23.51
N GLN A 525 -16.41 -15.28 23.83
CA GLN A 525 -15.27 -16.20 23.78
C GLN A 525 -15.27 -16.95 22.44
N VAL A 526 -14.12 -17.01 21.78
CA VAL A 526 -13.90 -17.84 20.60
C VAL A 526 -12.65 -18.67 20.87
N SER A 527 -12.78 -20.00 20.86
CA SER A 527 -11.68 -20.92 21.12
C SER A 527 -11.62 -21.97 20.02
N LEU A 528 -10.44 -22.11 19.41
CA LEU A 528 -10.19 -23.00 18.28
C LEU A 528 -8.95 -23.86 18.53
N SER A 529 -8.85 -24.98 17.86
CA SER A 529 -7.67 -25.84 17.82
C SER A 529 -7.10 -25.88 16.41
N LEU A 530 -5.78 -25.92 16.31
CA LEU A 530 -5.01 -25.92 15.07
C LEU A 530 -4.19 -27.21 14.99
N GLU A 531 -4.36 -27.95 13.90
CA GLU A 531 -3.52 -29.11 13.58
C GLU A 531 -2.83 -28.90 12.23
N PRO A 532 -1.52 -29.14 12.09
CA PRO A 532 -0.85 -29.03 10.80
C PRO A 532 -1.54 -29.89 9.72
N GLN A 533 -1.72 -29.34 8.53
CA GLN A 533 -2.32 -30.03 7.39
C GLN A 533 -1.52 -29.80 6.11
N GLY A 534 -1.54 -30.78 5.20
CA GLY A 534 -0.99 -30.59 3.87
C GLY A 534 -1.89 -29.66 3.06
N MET A 535 -1.29 -28.64 2.47
CA MET A 535 -2.03 -27.59 1.77
C MET A 535 -1.21 -27.05 0.59
N VAL A 536 -1.91 -26.72 -0.50
CA VAL A 536 -1.32 -26.02 -1.66
C VAL A 536 -2.26 -24.90 -2.04
N GLY A 537 -1.78 -23.67 -2.04
CA GLY A 537 -2.56 -22.54 -2.50
C GLY A 537 -1.65 -21.41 -2.94
N GLY A 538 -2.23 -20.42 -3.58
CA GLY A 538 -1.47 -19.30 -4.11
C GLY A 538 -2.31 -18.30 -4.88
N ARG A 539 -1.65 -17.21 -5.27
CA ARG A 539 -2.25 -16.14 -6.06
C ARG A 539 -1.88 -16.30 -7.53
N ILE A 540 -2.87 -16.15 -8.41
CA ILE A 540 -2.76 -16.23 -9.85
C ILE A 540 -2.78 -14.82 -10.44
N THR A 541 -1.69 -14.46 -11.08
CA THR A 541 -1.45 -13.17 -11.73
C THR A 541 -1.19 -13.36 -13.23
N THR A 542 -1.08 -12.27 -13.98
CA THR A 542 -0.63 -12.28 -15.39
C THR A 542 0.70 -11.57 -15.53
N GLY A 543 1.53 -12.01 -16.48
CA GLY A 543 2.70 -11.22 -16.88
C GLY A 543 2.34 -9.79 -17.31
N LEU A 544 3.21 -8.83 -17.00
CA LEU A 544 3.07 -7.43 -17.43
C LEU A 544 3.62 -7.22 -18.85
N LYS A 545 2.87 -6.46 -19.66
CA LYS A 545 3.39 -5.91 -20.91
C LYS A 545 4.60 -5.01 -20.62
N LYS A 546 5.55 -4.93 -21.55
CA LYS A 546 6.82 -4.20 -21.34
C LYS A 546 6.60 -2.76 -20.87
N ASP A 547 5.65 -2.06 -21.47
CA ASP A 547 5.37 -0.65 -21.13
C ASP A 547 4.64 -0.46 -19.80
N ASP A 548 4.09 -1.54 -19.24
CA ASP A 548 3.37 -1.59 -17.97
C ASP A 548 4.17 -2.23 -16.84
N ARG A 549 5.41 -2.67 -17.10
CA ARG A 549 6.30 -3.17 -16.04
C ARG A 549 6.65 -1.99 -15.15
N TYR A 550 5.92 -1.83 -14.06
CA TYR A 550 6.25 -0.91 -12.99
C TYR A 550 5.97 -1.62 -11.68
N TRP A 551 6.70 -1.25 -10.65
CA TRP A 551 6.58 -1.82 -9.31
C TRP A 551 5.29 -1.35 -8.61
N GLY A 552 4.89 -2.07 -7.57
CA GLY A 552 3.86 -1.62 -6.63
C GLY A 552 2.41 -1.90 -7.00
N PHE A 553 2.15 -2.74 -8.01
CA PHE A 553 0.80 -3.22 -8.29
C PHE A 553 0.79 -4.70 -8.68
N MET A 554 -0.33 -5.39 -8.45
CA MET A 554 -0.50 -6.78 -8.92
C MET A 554 -1.32 -6.81 -10.20
N PRO A 555 -0.79 -7.38 -11.30
CA PRO A 555 -1.61 -7.70 -12.46
C PRO A 555 -2.53 -8.88 -12.13
N TYR A 556 -3.84 -8.68 -12.22
CA TYR A 556 -4.82 -9.74 -11.96
C TYR A 556 -5.29 -10.39 -13.26
N VAL A 557 -5.53 -11.70 -13.21
CA VAL A 557 -6.29 -12.39 -14.25
C VAL A 557 -7.75 -12.34 -13.85
N ALA A 558 -8.62 -11.79 -14.70
CA ALA A 558 -10.05 -11.77 -14.41
C ALA A 558 -10.57 -13.20 -14.13
N ASN A 559 -11.32 -13.39 -13.05
CA ASN A 559 -11.81 -14.70 -12.61
C ASN A 559 -12.47 -15.49 -13.75
N SER A 560 -13.21 -14.80 -14.62
CA SER A 560 -13.91 -15.37 -15.77
C SER A 560 -12.99 -16.04 -16.79
N ARG A 561 -11.69 -15.74 -16.76
CA ARG A 561 -10.70 -16.36 -17.63
C ARG A 561 -10.13 -17.65 -17.07
N ILE A 562 -10.13 -17.89 -15.76
CA ILE A 562 -9.62 -19.15 -15.21
C ILE A 562 -10.65 -20.24 -15.46
N THR A 563 -10.28 -21.28 -16.21
CA THR A 563 -11.18 -22.37 -16.59
C THR A 563 -11.07 -23.55 -15.63
N SER A 564 -9.86 -23.89 -15.19
CA SER A 564 -9.67 -24.89 -14.13
C SER A 564 -8.32 -24.79 -13.43
N ILE A 565 -8.29 -25.28 -12.19
CA ILE A 565 -7.07 -25.46 -11.40
C ILE A 565 -7.09 -26.92 -10.93
N SER A 566 -6.09 -27.70 -11.30
CA SER A 566 -6.02 -29.13 -10.99
C SER A 566 -4.74 -29.46 -10.26
N LEU A 567 -4.80 -30.41 -9.33
CA LEU A 567 -3.66 -30.91 -8.58
C LEU A 567 -3.68 -32.45 -8.63
N THR A 568 -2.61 -33.05 -9.15
CA THR A 568 -2.51 -34.51 -9.34
C THR A 568 -1.20 -35.03 -8.77
N GLY A 569 -1.24 -36.04 -7.91
CA GLY A 569 -0.06 -36.64 -7.29
C GLY A 569 -0.34 -37.09 -5.86
N GLY A 570 0.66 -37.65 -5.16
CA GLY A 570 0.50 -38.08 -3.76
C GLY A 570 -0.73 -38.96 -3.47
N GLY A 571 -1.20 -39.74 -4.46
CA GLY A 571 -2.42 -40.56 -4.34
C GLY A 571 -3.75 -39.81 -4.46
N ALA A 572 -3.76 -38.52 -4.82
CA ALA A 572 -4.96 -37.72 -4.99
C ALA A 572 -5.02 -37.02 -6.36
N GLN A 573 -6.24 -36.80 -6.84
CA GLN A 573 -6.54 -35.96 -8.00
C GLN A 573 -7.67 -35.01 -7.62
N ARG A 574 -7.38 -33.72 -7.61
CA ARG A 574 -8.30 -32.65 -7.18
C ARG A 574 -8.44 -31.63 -8.31
N LYS A 575 -9.64 -31.05 -8.44
CA LYS A 575 -9.92 -30.04 -9.46
C LYS A 575 -10.89 -29.00 -8.93
N ILE A 576 -10.48 -27.73 -9.01
CA ILE A 576 -11.33 -26.57 -8.79
C ILE A 576 -11.76 -26.04 -10.15
N VAL A 577 -13.06 -25.87 -10.32
CA VAL A 577 -13.65 -25.18 -11.46
C VAL A 577 -14.23 -23.87 -10.93
N PRO A 578 -13.65 -22.70 -11.25
CA PRO A 578 -14.15 -21.41 -10.80
C PRO A 578 -15.64 -21.24 -11.09
N ARG A 579 -16.39 -20.78 -10.09
CA ARG A 579 -17.80 -20.42 -10.21
C ARG A 579 -18.03 -19.06 -9.56
N PRO A 580 -19.03 -18.28 -10.02
CA PRO A 580 -19.44 -17.09 -9.28
C PRO A 580 -19.78 -17.46 -7.84
N ALA A 581 -19.13 -16.80 -6.89
CA ALA A 581 -19.35 -16.97 -5.46
C ALA A 581 -19.30 -15.60 -4.78
N THR A 582 -20.18 -15.42 -3.81
CA THR A 582 -20.12 -14.31 -2.87
C THR A 582 -18.92 -14.47 -1.94
N ARG A 583 -18.48 -13.38 -1.31
CA ARG A 583 -17.39 -13.44 -0.33
C ARG A 583 -17.78 -14.27 0.89
N GLY A 584 -19.04 -14.22 1.35
CA GLY A 584 -19.55 -15.11 2.39
C GLY A 584 -19.41 -16.60 2.05
N GLU A 585 -19.73 -17.01 0.81
CA GLU A 585 -19.55 -18.40 0.35
C GLU A 585 -18.07 -18.82 0.28
N ALA A 586 -17.18 -17.89 -0.11
CA ALA A 586 -15.74 -18.13 -0.09
C ALA A 586 -15.23 -18.32 1.34
N ILE A 587 -15.63 -17.46 2.29
CA ILE A 587 -15.32 -17.62 3.72
C ILE A 587 -15.84 -18.96 4.25
N ARG A 588 -17.08 -19.33 3.91
CA ARG A 588 -17.65 -20.63 4.30
C ARG A 588 -16.82 -21.79 3.79
N SER A 589 -16.39 -21.74 2.53
CA SER A 589 -15.54 -22.79 1.96
C SER A 589 -14.23 -22.94 2.75
N VAL A 590 -13.63 -21.82 3.17
CA VAL A 590 -12.43 -21.83 4.01
C VAL A 590 -12.70 -22.43 5.38
N MET A 591 -13.77 -21.99 6.06
CA MET A 591 -14.16 -22.52 7.37
C MET A 591 -14.41 -24.02 7.34
N ASP A 592 -15.05 -24.51 6.27
CA ASP A 592 -15.34 -25.92 6.06
C ASP A 592 -14.12 -26.73 5.55
N ASN A 593 -12.95 -26.10 5.42
CA ASN A 593 -11.71 -26.69 4.88
C ASN A 593 -11.90 -27.29 3.47
N ARG A 594 -12.69 -26.62 2.62
CA ARG A 594 -13.01 -27.05 1.25
C ARG A 594 -12.17 -26.31 0.22
N ASP A 595 -11.70 -27.04 -0.78
CA ASP A 595 -10.97 -26.46 -1.92
C ASP A 595 -11.79 -25.35 -2.56
N PHE A 596 -11.16 -24.20 -2.82
CA PHE A 596 -11.86 -23.07 -3.41
C PHE A 596 -10.93 -22.20 -4.24
N PHE A 597 -11.57 -21.40 -5.09
CA PHE A 597 -10.96 -20.27 -5.79
C PHE A 597 -11.87 -19.06 -5.64
N TRP A 598 -11.29 -17.93 -5.25
CA TRP A 598 -12.00 -16.67 -5.15
C TRP A 598 -11.08 -15.52 -5.57
N LYS A 599 -11.59 -14.68 -6.48
CA LYS A 599 -10.82 -13.62 -7.14
C LYS A 599 -9.60 -14.17 -7.86
N ASP A 600 -8.44 -14.03 -7.26
CA ASP A 600 -7.15 -14.42 -7.81
C ASP A 600 -6.48 -15.50 -6.95
N PHE A 601 -7.12 -15.98 -5.88
CA PHE A 601 -6.51 -16.88 -4.91
C PHE A 601 -7.21 -18.25 -4.90
N PHE A 602 -6.42 -19.33 -4.85
CA PHE A 602 -6.93 -20.69 -4.70
C PHE A 602 -6.26 -21.41 -3.53
N ILE A 603 -6.96 -22.39 -2.95
CA ILE A 603 -6.43 -23.29 -1.93
C ILE A 603 -6.96 -24.71 -2.17
N PHE A 604 -6.08 -25.70 -2.03
CA PHE A 604 -6.37 -27.11 -1.83
C PHE A 604 -6.00 -27.50 -0.41
N PHE A 605 -6.94 -28.09 0.31
CA PHE A 605 -6.76 -28.53 1.69
C PHE A 605 -6.64 -30.05 1.81
N ASP A 606 -6.17 -30.52 2.96
CA ASP A 606 -6.12 -31.95 3.33
C ASP A 606 -5.36 -32.82 2.34
N LEU A 607 -4.24 -32.31 1.85
CA LEU A 607 -3.38 -33.02 0.93
C LEU A 607 -2.46 -33.99 1.68
N PRO A 608 -2.40 -35.28 1.29
CA PRO A 608 -1.38 -36.19 1.79
C PRO A 608 0.04 -35.69 1.55
N LYS A 609 0.99 -36.19 2.33
CA LYS A 609 2.42 -35.97 2.05
C LYS A 609 2.76 -36.58 0.69
N GLY A 610 3.38 -35.79 -0.19
CA GLY A 610 3.73 -36.26 -1.53
C GLY A 610 4.15 -35.16 -2.48
N ARG A 611 4.49 -35.58 -3.70
CA ARG A 611 4.76 -34.68 -4.82
C ARG A 611 3.53 -34.60 -5.70
N TYR A 612 3.18 -33.38 -6.11
CA TYR A 612 2.01 -33.06 -6.91
C TYR A 612 2.42 -32.25 -8.13
N GLU A 613 1.67 -32.41 -9.21
CA GLU A 613 1.65 -31.51 -10.35
C GLU A 613 0.44 -30.58 -10.22
N LEU A 614 0.71 -29.28 -10.09
CA LEU A 614 -0.28 -28.21 -10.16
C LEU A 614 -0.41 -27.77 -11.62
N ARG A 615 -1.63 -27.78 -12.14
CA ARG A 615 -1.96 -27.30 -13.48
C ARG A 615 -3.05 -26.23 -13.44
N ILE A 616 -2.82 -25.10 -14.09
CA ILE A 616 -3.81 -24.02 -14.24
C ILE A 616 -4.10 -23.78 -15.71
N GLU A 617 -5.38 -23.77 -16.05
CA GLU A 617 -5.89 -23.49 -17.37
C GLU A 617 -6.69 -22.19 -17.34
N ALA A 618 -6.42 -21.30 -18.30
CA ALA A 618 -7.10 -20.03 -18.43
C ALA A 618 -7.24 -19.60 -19.89
N GLN A 619 -8.37 -19.00 -20.24
CA GLN A 619 -8.65 -18.49 -21.57
C GLN A 619 -7.69 -17.35 -21.94
N GLY A 620 -6.98 -17.49 -23.06
CA GLY A 620 -6.00 -16.50 -23.53
C GLY A 620 -4.62 -16.65 -22.88
N PHE A 621 -4.35 -17.75 -22.18
CA PHE A 621 -3.07 -18.03 -21.54
C PHE A 621 -2.55 -19.43 -21.89
N ARG A 622 -1.22 -19.59 -21.90
CA ARG A 622 -0.58 -20.91 -21.99
C ARG A 622 -0.90 -21.69 -20.70
N PRO A 623 -1.15 -23.01 -20.77
CA PRO A 623 -1.32 -23.83 -19.57
C PRO A 623 -0.10 -23.70 -18.66
N PHE A 624 -0.33 -23.43 -17.39
CA PHE A 624 0.71 -23.39 -16.38
C PHE A 624 0.82 -24.75 -15.72
N VAL A 625 2.05 -25.24 -15.54
CA VAL A 625 2.34 -26.51 -14.86
C VAL A 625 3.54 -26.31 -13.93
N GLN A 626 3.39 -26.68 -12.67
CA GLN A 626 4.45 -26.64 -11.67
C GLN A 626 4.40 -27.87 -10.77
N ALA A 627 5.56 -28.49 -10.52
CA ALA A 627 5.68 -29.50 -9.49
C ALA A 627 5.75 -28.83 -8.10
N VAL A 628 4.97 -29.33 -7.16
CA VAL A 628 4.96 -28.88 -5.75
C VAL A 628 5.11 -30.10 -4.84
N THR A 629 5.74 -29.90 -3.69
CA THR A 629 5.84 -30.92 -2.64
C THR A 629 4.95 -30.49 -1.49
N VAL A 630 4.29 -31.45 -0.85
CA VAL A 630 3.48 -31.24 0.34
C VAL A 630 4.04 -32.12 1.44
N ASP A 631 4.27 -31.52 2.60
CA ASP A 631 4.44 -32.21 3.87
C ASP A 631 3.59 -31.47 4.91
N PRO A 632 2.60 -32.13 5.54
CA PRO A 632 1.77 -31.48 6.57
C PRO A 632 2.55 -30.85 7.72
N LYS A 633 3.83 -31.22 7.94
CA LYS A 633 4.69 -30.66 8.99
C LYS A 633 5.55 -29.49 8.52
N ILE A 634 5.52 -29.15 7.23
CA ILE A 634 6.31 -28.08 6.61
C ILE A 634 5.37 -27.02 6.04
N ILE A 635 5.47 -25.79 6.53
CA ILE A 635 4.63 -24.68 6.08
C ILE A 635 5.31 -23.96 4.92
N HIS A 636 4.83 -24.29 3.74
CA HIS A 636 5.16 -23.63 2.49
C HIS A 636 4.45 -22.26 2.38
N ALA A 637 5.13 -21.24 1.86
CA ALA A 637 4.50 -19.94 1.61
C ALA A 637 3.48 -20.06 0.46
N PRO A 638 2.43 -19.22 0.39
CA PRO A 638 1.49 -19.27 -0.73
C PRO A 638 2.21 -19.08 -2.07
N LEU A 639 1.89 -19.91 -3.07
CA LEU A 639 2.53 -19.87 -4.39
C LEU A 639 2.26 -18.54 -5.10
N LYS A 640 3.28 -18.02 -5.79
CA LYS A 640 3.18 -16.80 -6.59
C LYS A 640 3.22 -17.19 -8.06
N ILE A 641 2.05 -17.20 -8.71
CA ILE A 641 1.89 -17.75 -10.06
C ILE A 641 1.63 -16.62 -11.04
N ALA A 642 2.44 -16.54 -12.10
CA ALA A 642 2.23 -15.62 -13.20
C ALA A 642 1.93 -16.41 -14.48
N LEU A 643 0.72 -16.25 -15.00
CA LEU A 643 0.33 -16.86 -16.26
C LEU A 643 0.93 -16.10 -17.45
N SER A 644 1.38 -16.85 -18.44
CA SER A 644 1.90 -16.33 -19.69
C SER A 644 0.77 -16.20 -20.71
N PRO A 645 0.45 -14.99 -21.21
CA PRO A 645 -0.54 -14.82 -22.27
C PRO A 645 -0.21 -15.67 -23.51
N LEU A 646 -1.24 -16.06 -24.27
CA LEU A 646 -1.07 -16.49 -25.66
C LEU A 646 -0.78 -15.24 -26.47
N ASP A 647 0.38 -15.23 -27.16
CA ASP A 647 0.83 -14.10 -27.97
C ASP A 647 -0.18 -13.71 -29.06
#